data_AF-A0A1I3E1V4-F1
#
_entry.id   AF-A0A1I3E1V4-F1
#
_cell.length_a   1.000
_cell.length_b   1.000
_cell.length_c   1.000
_cell.angle_alpha   90.00
_cell.angle_beta   90.00
_cell.angle_gamma   90.00
#
_symmetry.space_group_name_H-M   'P 1'
#
loop_
_entity.id
_entity.type
_entity.pdbx_description
1 polymer ?
#
loop_
_entity_poly.entity_id
_entity_poly.type
_entity_poly.pdbx_seq_one_letter_code
_entity_poly.pdbx_strand_id
1 'polypeptide(L)'
;MRTFPLQLNYSTQRQHEAAGVFLPGSSPEQWLRQLVQFDAGSAEITFVIVPVSSSDLHPRGILVRLPAEAILPEECRGQEYGVLGNRLFVPVASQVLPQTSAHEVAALLGPDYAVAVWHPQSGLIGYEASEILSMRDLLRLPPQRSADWTHAQPGTAFNRRLISIAAPWPDSPEKMLENAADGIGSHSKNLSDLKPGVGKSIKDAAAAGGMLLASPFLYAADFLANLAPAKGSRPTWLSQLQEKLQRGLQASIRLNDARAREIERLLKLLQNSPDEGLKYAIPFGGQGTSSAGGSGSRLTKRIPSFDLGRLFGGGAGENWDMPGDLQVQLLKNYRELAEREIRLGRHRRAAYIYAELLNDLNTAAATLVAGLHFREAAVLYQKKLQRPLDAANCLRQGGLLHEAIPIYERLEHFRTAGDLYAQLEDPAAAEAAYRRHVESCVSKHDFLTAADTLQQSLGDSESALALLTENWLRASDKKICLTRAWELLGQVGRHDQAQKWSQELKIEAVPQASQLGFVEGLAAIAATYPDDLVRHSVEDTARTWISRSLTRRDSQAPLMLRVLEQLAPEDRLLPRDASRFLKPLQQTKTTGPRRRAPQGKSSVSKQARKVSAFELPVAHGWFSVTATRRHLIALGLTADSERVYVLLRSWEGSRQDTKSWWDFNLKDSIHPILIGIDESDMSTIVCVRPNPILLTQRELSIESHTFTVGTPGWLPNGVSGLATCSGMTWAFESSSCSLKGFNRQGLPVADRQLLFPPDWIHEETRQIPMHAREDVVFVGLGSMLYQAGARHQLRALQLEHEIDALIGSPLGTLARIAVFYNQGGAVLWPQANGEQIEALPRDLEHPSGIFLKDGRLIVHASGEWRVYQTRQHKLVHMGNIVGIDQRPLAITPGPAADQFAVWSGGGPEEIVIYTVDN
;
A
#
# COMPACT_ATOMS: atom_id res chain seq x y z
N MET A 1 24.43 -61.63 37.62
CA MET A 1 23.65 -60.90 36.60
C MET A 1 24.52 -60.79 35.35
N ARG A 2 24.05 -61.25 34.19
CA ARG A 2 24.72 -60.99 32.91
C ARG A 2 24.18 -59.68 32.37
N THR A 3 25.03 -58.67 32.23
CA THR A 3 24.71 -57.39 31.62
C THR A 3 25.06 -57.46 30.14
N PHE A 4 24.10 -57.18 29.26
CA PHE A 4 24.33 -57.08 27.82
C PHE A 4 24.32 -55.61 27.41
N PRO A 5 25.36 -55.11 26.72
CA PRO A 5 25.34 -53.74 26.22
C PRO A 5 24.27 -53.60 25.14
N LEU A 6 23.42 -52.58 25.25
CA LEU A 6 22.50 -52.22 24.18
C LEU A 6 23.30 -51.63 23.01
N GLN A 7 22.96 -52.04 21.79
CA GLN A 7 23.59 -51.57 20.56
C GLN A 7 22.52 -51.14 19.55
N LEU A 8 22.79 -50.05 18.84
CA LEU A 8 22.02 -49.64 17.66
C LEU A 8 22.59 -50.32 16.41
N ASN A 9 21.78 -51.18 15.79
CA ASN A 9 22.09 -51.75 14.48
C ASN A 9 21.27 -51.06 13.40
N TYR A 10 21.92 -50.62 12.34
CA TYR A 10 21.29 -49.93 11.22
C TYR A 10 20.78 -50.94 10.17
N SER A 11 19.60 -50.66 9.64
CA SER A 11 18.95 -51.42 8.57
C SER A 11 18.76 -50.53 7.35
N THR A 12 18.65 -51.13 6.17
CA THR A 12 18.29 -50.40 4.94
C THR A 12 16.77 -50.14 4.86
N GLN A 13 15.98 -50.81 5.69
CA GLN A 13 14.52 -50.63 5.78
C GLN A 13 14.14 -49.87 7.05
N ARG A 14 13.10 -49.04 6.94
CA ARG A 14 12.48 -48.33 8.06
C ARG A 14 11.96 -49.34 9.10
N GLN A 15 12.41 -49.22 10.35
CA GLN A 15 12.05 -50.05 11.50
C GLN A 15 11.06 -49.36 12.46
N HIS A 16 11.02 -48.03 12.46
CA HIS A 16 10.16 -47.22 13.31
C HIS A 16 9.40 -46.16 12.50
N GLU A 17 8.19 -45.82 12.92
CA GLU A 17 7.46 -44.66 12.37
C GLU A 17 8.18 -43.36 12.75
N ALA A 18 8.16 -42.38 11.84
CA ALA A 18 8.80 -41.09 12.07
C ALA A 18 7.99 -40.30 13.11
N ALA A 19 8.61 -40.02 14.25
CA ALA A 19 8.05 -39.24 15.35
C ALA A 19 8.88 -37.98 15.65
N GLY A 20 10.02 -37.82 14.99
CA GLY A 20 10.85 -36.64 15.06
C GLY A 20 11.82 -36.54 13.88
N VAL A 21 12.41 -35.37 13.70
CA VAL A 21 13.40 -35.11 12.67
C VAL A 21 14.60 -34.39 13.26
N PHE A 22 15.78 -34.92 12.98
CA PHE A 22 17.05 -34.33 13.34
C PHE A 22 17.54 -33.39 12.24
N LEU A 23 17.64 -32.10 12.56
CA LEU A 23 18.13 -31.05 11.69
C LEU A 23 19.60 -30.74 12.03
N PRO A 24 20.56 -31.02 11.13
CA PRO A 24 21.96 -30.74 11.38
C PRO A 24 22.26 -29.24 11.32
N GLY A 25 23.34 -28.82 11.99
CA GLY A 25 23.83 -27.43 11.98
C GLY A 25 23.98 -26.88 13.40
N SER A 26 24.47 -25.66 13.51
CA SER A 26 24.68 -24.97 14.80
C SER A 26 23.98 -23.62 14.88
N SER A 27 23.22 -23.24 13.84
CA SER A 27 22.56 -21.93 13.73
C SER A 27 21.05 -22.04 13.94
N PRO A 28 20.50 -21.37 14.97
CA PRO A 28 19.05 -21.25 15.16
C PRO A 28 18.30 -20.70 13.96
N GLU A 29 18.90 -19.76 13.22
CA GLU A 29 18.28 -19.19 12.03
C GLU A 29 18.06 -20.23 10.93
N GLN A 30 19.05 -21.11 10.72
CA GLN A 30 18.95 -22.17 9.72
C GLN A 30 17.91 -23.23 10.11
N TRP A 31 17.82 -23.54 11.41
CA TRP A 31 16.78 -24.43 11.93
C TRP A 31 15.39 -23.82 11.76
N LEU A 32 15.20 -22.55 12.11
CA LEU A 32 13.91 -21.86 11.97
C LEU A 32 13.46 -21.79 10.52
N ARG A 33 14.36 -21.51 9.57
CA ARG A 33 14.01 -21.51 8.13
C ARG A 33 13.50 -22.88 7.65
N GLN A 34 14.05 -23.97 8.17
CA GLN A 34 13.58 -25.33 7.83
C GLN A 34 12.27 -25.66 8.55
N LEU A 35 12.12 -25.25 9.81
CA LEU A 35 10.90 -25.46 10.60
C LEU A 35 9.68 -24.70 10.05
N VAL A 36 9.87 -23.51 9.46
CA VAL A 36 8.78 -22.75 8.81
C VAL A 36 8.18 -23.50 7.61
N GLN A 37 8.94 -24.42 7.01
CA GLN A 37 8.43 -25.26 5.93
C GLN A 37 7.54 -26.41 6.42
N PHE A 38 7.50 -26.66 7.74
CA PHE A 38 6.64 -27.71 8.29
C PHE A 38 5.24 -27.14 8.41
N ASP A 39 4.28 -27.72 7.67
CA ASP A 39 2.85 -27.41 7.79
C ASP A 39 2.27 -28.04 9.07
N ALA A 40 2.83 -27.65 10.20
CA ALA A 40 2.45 -28.09 11.52
C ALA A 40 1.78 -26.92 12.22
N GLY A 41 0.47 -27.02 12.43
CA GLY A 41 -0.33 -26.04 13.18
C GLY A 41 0.41 -25.54 14.43
N SER A 42 0.41 -24.23 14.61
CA SER A 42 1.41 -23.44 15.35
C SER A 42 1.52 -23.64 16.88
N ALA A 43 1.09 -24.77 17.45
CA ALA A 43 0.90 -24.87 18.91
C ALA A 43 1.80 -25.84 19.71
N GLU A 44 2.46 -26.87 19.16
CA GLU A 44 3.13 -27.89 20.03
C GLU A 44 4.48 -28.45 19.52
N ILE A 45 5.26 -27.68 18.75
CA ILE A 45 6.60 -28.14 18.33
C ILE A 45 7.59 -27.96 19.48
N THR A 46 8.15 -29.09 19.96
CA THR A 46 9.22 -29.14 20.96
C THR A 46 10.50 -29.70 20.36
N PHE A 47 11.65 -29.27 20.87
CA PHE A 47 12.95 -29.73 20.38
C PHE A 47 14.00 -29.82 21.47
N VAL A 48 15.01 -30.65 21.21
CA VAL A 48 16.17 -30.87 22.07
C VAL A 48 17.46 -30.67 21.28
N ILE A 49 18.47 -30.06 21.90
CA ILE A 49 19.76 -29.77 21.25
C ILE A 49 20.68 -30.97 21.38
N VAL A 50 21.12 -31.53 20.26
CA VAL A 50 22.08 -32.64 20.24
C VAL A 50 23.50 -32.06 20.21
N PRO A 51 24.34 -32.32 21.23
CA PRO A 51 25.73 -31.86 21.24
C PRO A 51 26.62 -32.65 20.29
N VAL A 52 27.82 -32.11 20.02
CA VAL A 52 28.87 -32.80 19.24
C VAL A 52 29.37 -34.05 19.97
N SER A 53 29.58 -33.99 21.28
CA SER A 53 29.92 -35.15 22.12
C SER A 53 29.68 -34.86 23.61
N SER A 54 29.95 -35.83 24.49
CA SER A 54 29.92 -35.61 25.94
C SER A 54 31.00 -34.63 26.44
N SER A 55 32.07 -34.41 25.68
CA SER A 55 33.12 -33.45 25.99
C SER A 55 32.95 -32.10 25.30
N ASP A 56 32.19 -32.06 24.20
CA ASP A 56 31.92 -30.85 23.41
C ASP A 56 30.42 -30.60 23.29
N LEU A 57 29.93 -29.68 24.11
CA LEU A 57 28.52 -29.33 24.24
C LEU A 57 28.04 -28.33 23.17
N HIS A 58 28.87 -27.99 22.18
CA HIS A 58 28.38 -27.19 21.05
C HIS A 58 27.29 -27.94 20.27
N PRO A 59 26.28 -27.24 19.73
CA PRO A 59 25.19 -27.87 19.02
C PRO A 59 25.68 -28.49 17.70
N ARG A 60 25.48 -29.80 17.55
CA ARG A 60 25.61 -30.52 16.27
C ARG A 60 24.34 -30.40 15.43
N GLY A 61 23.21 -30.23 16.08
CA GLY A 61 21.90 -30.08 15.48
C GLY A 61 20.80 -30.08 16.52
N ILE A 62 19.56 -30.00 16.06
CA ILE A 62 18.38 -30.12 16.91
C ILE A 62 17.57 -31.34 16.49
N LEU A 63 17.03 -32.05 17.47
CA LEU A 63 15.97 -33.02 17.22
C LEU A 63 14.63 -32.37 17.50
N VAL A 64 13.78 -32.32 16.47
CA VAL A 64 12.44 -31.76 16.50
C VAL A 64 11.46 -32.90 16.69
N ARG A 65 10.58 -32.81 17.70
CA ARG A 65 9.48 -33.75 17.87
C ARG A 65 8.31 -33.32 16.98
N LEU A 66 7.82 -34.24 16.16
CA LEU A 66 6.71 -33.98 15.26
C LEU A 66 5.36 -34.33 15.93
N PRO A 67 4.30 -33.55 15.73
CA PRO A 67 2.94 -33.99 16.05
C PRO A 67 2.54 -35.16 15.12
N ALA A 68 1.62 -36.01 15.60
CA ALA A 68 1.23 -37.25 14.91
C ALA A 68 0.69 -37.04 13.48
N GLU A 69 0.20 -35.83 13.17
CA GLU A 69 -0.37 -35.46 11.86
C GLU A 69 0.58 -34.60 11.01
N ALA A 70 1.82 -34.34 11.47
CA ALA A 70 2.75 -33.53 10.69
C ALA A 70 3.22 -34.26 9.43
N ILE A 71 3.01 -33.64 8.28
CA ILE A 71 3.54 -34.09 7.01
C ILE A 71 4.91 -33.42 6.82
N LEU A 72 5.97 -34.24 6.69
CA LEU A 72 7.30 -33.73 6.38
C LEU A 72 7.37 -33.35 4.89
N PRO A 73 7.88 -32.15 4.56
CA PRO A 73 8.17 -31.78 3.17
C PRO A 73 9.18 -32.75 2.56
N GLU A 74 9.03 -33.13 1.28
CA GLU A 74 9.99 -33.98 0.57
C GLU A 74 11.41 -33.39 0.54
N GLU A 75 11.54 -32.06 0.68
CA GLU A 75 12.81 -31.32 0.70
C GLU A 75 13.46 -31.24 2.10
N CYS A 76 12.82 -31.80 3.13
CA CYS A 76 13.37 -31.80 4.49
C CYS A 76 14.70 -32.58 4.52
N ARG A 77 15.82 -31.87 4.64
CA ARG A 77 17.17 -32.47 4.70
C ARG A 77 17.51 -33.08 6.06
N GLY A 78 16.52 -33.26 6.92
CA GLY A 78 16.68 -33.82 8.25
C GLY A 78 16.67 -35.34 8.25
N GLN A 79 17.35 -35.94 9.23
CA GLN A 79 17.30 -37.39 9.43
C GLN A 79 16.08 -37.74 10.30
N GLU A 80 15.23 -38.63 9.85
CA GLU A 80 14.04 -39.06 10.62
C GLU A 80 14.42 -39.94 11.82
N TYR A 81 13.73 -39.72 12.95
CA TYR A 81 13.82 -40.49 14.18
C TYR A 81 12.44 -41.03 14.57
N GLY A 82 12.40 -42.27 15.05
CA GLY A 82 11.23 -42.87 15.68
C GLY A 82 11.39 -42.92 17.20
N VAL A 83 10.29 -43.22 17.90
CA VAL A 83 10.26 -43.26 19.38
C VAL A 83 10.01 -44.67 19.89
N LEU A 84 10.86 -45.12 20.80
CA LEU A 84 10.71 -46.36 21.56
C LEU A 84 10.21 -46.07 22.98
N GLY A 85 9.11 -46.72 23.39
CA GLY A 85 8.55 -46.64 24.74
C GLY A 85 8.17 -45.22 25.20
N ASN A 86 7.83 -44.34 24.25
CA ASN A 86 7.46 -42.92 24.40
C ASN A 86 8.57 -41.93 24.79
N ARG A 87 9.79 -42.38 25.10
CA ARG A 87 10.86 -41.50 25.61
C ARG A 87 12.19 -41.58 24.88
N LEU A 88 12.50 -42.69 24.19
CA LEU A 88 13.78 -42.88 23.51
C LEU A 88 13.66 -42.64 22.01
N PHE A 89 14.30 -41.59 21.49
CA PHE A 89 14.40 -41.33 20.06
C PHE A 89 15.61 -42.06 19.46
N VAL A 90 15.35 -42.82 18.39
CA VAL A 90 16.36 -43.55 17.61
C VAL A 90 16.13 -43.31 16.11
N PRO A 91 17.16 -43.35 15.25
CA PRO A 91 16.97 -43.23 13.81
C PRO A 91 15.96 -44.24 13.27
N VAL A 92 15.06 -43.83 12.37
CA VAL A 92 13.96 -44.70 11.90
C VAL A 92 14.43 -45.99 11.24
N ALA A 93 15.64 -46.00 10.66
CA ALA A 93 16.27 -47.15 10.01
C ALA A 93 17.29 -47.84 10.94
N SER A 94 16.98 -47.92 12.24
CA SER A 94 17.82 -48.61 13.24
C SER A 94 16.98 -49.48 14.18
N GLN A 95 17.60 -50.47 14.81
CA GLN A 95 16.97 -51.32 15.82
C GLN A 95 17.90 -51.46 17.03
N VAL A 96 17.32 -51.45 18.23
CA VAL A 96 18.05 -51.69 19.49
C VAL A 96 18.17 -53.20 19.73
N LEU A 97 19.40 -53.68 19.94
CA LEU A 97 19.71 -55.06 20.28
C LEU A 97 20.42 -55.18 21.64
N PRO A 98 20.09 -56.18 22.48
CA PRO A 98 18.98 -57.13 22.33
C PRO A 98 17.61 -56.43 22.26
N GLN A 99 16.63 -57.09 21.64
CA GLN A 99 15.27 -56.55 21.53
C GLN A 99 14.76 -56.23 22.93
N THR A 100 14.45 -54.95 23.14
CA THR A 100 14.07 -54.40 24.44
C THR A 100 12.65 -53.86 24.33
N SER A 101 11.79 -54.23 25.28
CA SER A 101 10.41 -53.75 25.34
C SER A 101 10.32 -52.29 25.76
N ALA A 102 9.21 -51.63 25.43
CA ALA A 102 8.93 -50.25 25.86
C ALA A 102 9.06 -50.06 27.39
N HIS A 103 8.62 -51.05 28.17
CA HIS A 103 8.70 -51.02 29.63
C HIS A 103 10.16 -51.12 30.13
N GLU A 104 10.98 -51.97 29.51
CA GLU A 104 12.40 -52.09 29.85
C GLU A 104 13.18 -50.82 29.47
N VAL A 105 12.91 -50.23 28.30
CA VAL A 105 13.49 -48.92 27.92
C VAL A 105 13.13 -47.85 28.94
N ALA A 106 11.87 -47.80 29.37
CA ALA A 106 11.42 -46.86 30.38
C ALA A 106 12.10 -47.08 31.75
N ALA A 107 12.33 -48.33 32.15
CA ALA A 107 13.05 -48.65 33.39
C ALA A 107 14.55 -48.30 33.30
N LEU A 108 15.18 -48.50 32.14
CA LEU A 108 16.60 -48.25 31.92
C LEU A 108 16.96 -46.76 31.84
N LEU A 109 16.08 -45.92 31.31
CA LEU A 109 16.29 -44.47 31.25
C LEU A 109 16.13 -43.79 32.61
N GLY A 110 15.56 -44.45 33.63
CA GLY A 110 15.26 -43.83 34.92
C GLY A 110 14.10 -42.83 34.87
N PRO A 111 13.63 -42.34 36.02
CA PRO A 111 12.50 -41.40 36.11
C PRO A 111 12.89 -39.94 35.84
N ASP A 112 14.16 -39.58 36.01
CA ASP A 112 14.62 -38.18 35.98
C ASP A 112 14.67 -37.60 34.54
N TYR A 113 14.84 -38.46 33.54
CA TYR A 113 14.87 -38.04 32.13
C TYR A 113 13.49 -38.13 31.47
N ALA A 114 13.05 -36.99 30.95
CA ALA A 114 11.79 -36.85 30.22
C ALA A 114 11.89 -37.41 28.79
N VAL A 115 13.02 -37.14 28.13
CA VAL A 115 13.31 -37.57 26.75
C VAL A 115 14.77 -38.01 26.66
N ALA A 116 15.06 -39.05 25.88
CA ALA A 116 16.41 -39.46 25.54
C ALA A 116 16.57 -39.58 24.03
N VAL A 117 17.74 -39.24 23.51
CA VAL A 117 18.07 -39.32 22.09
C VAL A 117 19.34 -40.14 21.92
N TRP A 118 19.27 -41.17 21.10
CA TRP A 118 20.45 -41.96 20.75
C TRP A 118 20.94 -41.59 19.35
N HIS A 119 21.90 -40.66 19.30
CA HIS A 119 22.47 -40.15 18.06
C HIS A 119 23.71 -40.98 17.65
N PRO A 120 23.87 -41.37 16.36
CA PRO A 120 24.95 -42.25 15.90
C PRO A 120 26.37 -41.82 16.30
N GLN A 121 26.61 -40.50 16.32
CA GLN A 121 27.93 -39.93 16.59
C GLN A 121 28.04 -39.24 17.96
N SER A 122 26.92 -38.92 18.60
CA SER A 122 26.92 -38.21 19.90
C SER A 122 26.66 -39.16 21.06
N GLY A 123 26.23 -40.40 20.77
CA GLY A 123 25.85 -41.37 21.79
C GLY A 123 24.44 -41.14 22.32
N LEU A 124 24.14 -41.77 23.45
CA LEU A 124 22.88 -41.62 24.16
C LEU A 124 22.93 -40.36 25.03
N ILE A 125 21.94 -39.49 24.86
CA ILE A 125 21.81 -38.23 25.58
C ILE A 125 20.43 -38.22 26.26
N GLY A 126 20.39 -37.98 27.57
CA GLY A 126 19.15 -37.80 28.33
C GLY A 126 18.89 -36.31 28.56
N TYR A 127 17.63 -35.90 28.47
CA TYR A 127 17.16 -34.55 28.70
C TYR A 127 16.13 -34.53 29.83
N GLU A 128 16.29 -33.58 30.74
CA GLU A 128 15.29 -33.25 31.75
C GLU A 128 14.14 -32.43 31.14
N ALA A 129 13.01 -32.35 31.84
CA ALA A 129 11.85 -31.61 31.34
C ALA A 129 12.14 -30.11 31.08
N SER A 130 13.06 -29.51 31.84
CA SER A 130 13.48 -28.11 31.67
C SER A 130 14.42 -27.88 30.49
N GLU A 131 14.99 -28.94 29.92
CA GLU A 131 15.92 -28.86 28.77
C GLU A 131 15.21 -29.04 27.43
N ILE A 132 13.90 -29.34 27.47
CA ILE A 132 13.04 -29.38 26.29
C ILE A 132 12.69 -27.95 25.92
N LEU A 133 13.11 -27.54 24.74
CA LEU A 133 12.93 -26.19 24.23
C LEU A 133 11.66 -26.07 23.39
N SER A 134 11.07 -24.89 23.42
CA SER A 134 9.93 -24.46 22.61
C SER A 134 10.35 -23.41 21.58
N MET A 135 9.52 -23.15 20.57
CA MET A 135 9.78 -22.12 19.56
C MET A 135 10.14 -20.75 20.16
N ARG A 136 9.56 -20.41 21.32
CA ARG A 136 9.86 -19.16 22.03
C ARG A 136 11.32 -19.06 22.47
N ASP A 137 11.94 -20.19 22.83
CA ASP A 137 13.29 -20.22 23.37
C ASP A 137 14.37 -20.02 22.29
N LEU A 138 14.02 -20.22 21.01
CA LEU A 138 14.88 -19.89 19.86
C LEU A 138 14.77 -18.42 19.43
N LEU A 139 13.75 -17.71 19.91
CA LEU A 139 13.49 -16.33 19.51
C LEU A 139 13.99 -15.36 20.58
N ARG A 140 14.96 -14.54 20.21
CA ARG A 140 15.37 -13.40 21.03
C ARG A 140 14.70 -12.14 20.50
N LEU A 141 13.93 -11.47 21.34
CA LEU A 141 13.47 -10.11 21.04
C LEU A 141 14.69 -9.25 20.69
N PRO A 142 14.65 -8.46 19.61
CA PRO A 142 15.72 -7.52 19.33
C PRO A 142 15.92 -6.64 20.57
N PRO A 143 17.17 -6.31 20.93
CA PRO A 143 17.42 -5.45 22.08
C PRO A 143 16.58 -4.20 21.91
N GLN A 144 15.79 -3.88 22.94
CA GLN A 144 14.91 -2.72 22.92
C GLN A 144 15.80 -1.50 22.62
N ARG A 145 15.65 -0.95 21.41
CA ARG A 145 16.37 0.25 21.05
C ARG A 145 15.86 1.33 21.99
N SER A 146 16.72 1.84 22.86
CA SER A 146 16.53 3.12 23.53
C SER A 146 16.72 4.24 22.50
N ALA A 147 15.93 4.20 21.43
CA ALA A 147 15.75 5.33 20.55
C ALA A 147 14.77 6.25 21.25
N ASP A 148 15.10 7.54 21.33
CA ASP A 148 14.19 8.52 21.88
C ASP A 148 13.08 8.78 20.86
N TRP A 149 11.98 8.05 21.00
CA TRP A 149 10.80 8.17 20.14
C TRP A 149 10.13 9.55 20.25
N THR A 150 10.57 10.41 21.17
CA THR A 150 10.18 11.83 21.22
C THR A 150 10.66 12.61 19.98
N HIS A 151 11.64 12.08 19.23
CA HIS A 151 12.09 12.60 17.94
C HIS A 151 11.49 11.88 16.72
N ALA A 152 10.47 11.05 16.92
CA ALA A 152 9.71 10.49 15.80
C ALA A 152 9.03 11.65 15.05
N GLN A 153 9.53 11.97 13.85
CA GLN A 153 8.89 12.97 13.01
C GLN A 153 7.55 12.40 12.53
N PRO A 154 6.42 13.08 12.79
CA PRO A 154 5.16 12.67 12.21
C PRO A 154 5.33 12.68 10.69
N GLY A 155 5.01 11.56 10.04
CA GLY A 155 4.85 11.56 8.59
C GLY A 155 3.88 12.67 8.19
N THR A 156 4.11 13.28 7.03
CA THR A 156 3.37 14.47 6.57
C THR A 156 1.86 14.23 6.61
N ALA A 157 1.18 14.72 7.64
CA ALA A 157 -0.26 14.64 7.74
C ALA A 157 -0.87 15.65 6.76
N PHE A 158 -1.45 15.16 5.65
CA PHE A 158 -2.13 16.04 4.71
C PHE A 158 -3.45 16.53 5.29
N ASN A 159 -3.57 17.86 5.38
CA ASN A 159 -4.76 18.52 5.84
C ASN A 159 -5.90 18.29 4.82
N ARG A 160 -7.03 17.68 5.22
CA ARG A 160 -8.15 17.31 4.31
C ARG A 160 -8.85 18.50 3.65
N ARG A 161 -8.48 19.74 4.00
CA ARG A 161 -9.06 20.97 3.46
C ARG A 161 -7.96 21.84 2.85
N LEU A 162 -8.10 22.19 1.58
CA LEU A 162 -7.16 23.06 0.87
C LEU A 162 -7.34 24.51 1.37
N ILE A 163 -6.39 25.02 2.14
CA ILE A 163 -6.45 26.38 2.73
C ILE A 163 -5.73 27.41 1.84
N SER A 164 -4.65 27.02 1.15
CA SER A 164 -3.94 27.85 0.17
C SER A 164 -3.01 27.03 -0.72
N ILE A 165 -2.70 27.51 -1.93
CA ILE A 165 -1.66 26.98 -2.81
C ILE A 165 -0.48 27.95 -2.78
N ALA A 166 0.70 27.48 -2.38
CA ALA A 166 1.95 28.24 -2.41
C ALA A 166 3.04 27.40 -3.08
N ALA A 167 3.99 28.07 -3.76
CA ALA A 167 5.16 27.39 -4.31
C ALA A 167 6.06 26.93 -3.14
N PRO A 168 6.48 25.64 -3.09
CA PRO A 168 7.42 25.19 -2.07
C PRO A 168 8.77 25.89 -2.29
N TRP A 169 9.31 26.47 -1.22
CA TRP A 169 10.69 26.93 -1.18
C TRP A 169 11.59 25.69 -1.06
N PRO A 170 12.66 25.55 -1.85
CA PRO A 170 13.53 24.38 -1.76
C PRO A 170 14.28 24.33 -0.41
N ASP A 171 14.46 23.11 0.12
CA ASP A 171 14.94 22.85 1.49
C ASP A 171 16.43 23.17 1.74
N SER A 172 17.23 23.46 0.70
CA SER A 172 18.64 23.83 0.88
C SER A 172 19.28 24.46 -0.38
N PRO A 173 20.07 25.54 -0.26
CA PRO A 173 20.81 26.16 -1.37
C PRO A 173 21.98 25.31 -1.89
N GLU A 174 22.52 24.36 -1.11
CA GLU A 174 23.62 23.49 -1.57
C GLU A 174 23.22 22.62 -2.78
N LYS A 175 21.97 22.14 -2.81
CA LYS A 175 21.40 21.42 -3.97
C LYS A 175 21.14 22.31 -5.19
N MET A 176 21.03 23.62 -5.03
CA MET A 176 20.99 24.55 -6.18
C MET A 176 22.37 24.78 -6.79
N LEU A 177 23.43 24.81 -5.97
CA LEU A 177 24.81 24.95 -6.43
C LEU A 177 25.32 23.68 -7.11
N GLU A 178 24.97 22.48 -6.63
CA GLU A 178 25.30 21.22 -7.31
C GLU A 178 24.58 21.09 -8.66
N ASN A 179 23.29 21.44 -8.74
CA ASN A 179 22.56 21.41 -10.02
C ASN A 179 22.94 22.55 -10.98
N ALA A 180 23.64 23.58 -10.49
CA ALA A 180 24.21 24.65 -11.33
C ALA A 180 25.68 24.39 -11.71
N ALA A 181 26.38 23.47 -11.03
CA ALA A 181 27.78 23.15 -11.28
C ALA A 181 27.98 22.21 -12.49
N ASP A 182 26.99 21.37 -12.83
CA ASP A 182 27.12 20.39 -13.92
C ASP A 182 26.82 20.93 -15.33
N GLY A 183 26.67 22.24 -15.51
CA GLY A 183 26.33 22.84 -16.82
C GLY A 183 27.30 23.88 -17.38
N ILE A 184 28.27 24.38 -16.59
CA ILE A 184 29.15 25.48 -17.01
C ILE A 184 30.58 25.18 -16.56
N GLY A 185 31.27 24.27 -17.27
CA GLY A 185 32.62 23.93 -16.83
C GLY A 185 33.41 22.91 -17.64
N SER A 186 33.10 22.65 -18.91
CA SER A 186 33.96 21.79 -19.72
C SER A 186 33.94 22.21 -21.17
N HIS A 187 34.90 23.06 -21.55
CA HIS A 187 35.61 23.13 -22.85
C HIS A 187 36.35 24.47 -22.93
N SER A 188 37.33 24.71 -22.04
CA SER A 188 38.14 25.92 -22.01
C SER A 188 39.49 25.76 -22.75
N LYS A 189 39.51 25.07 -23.89
CA LYS A 189 40.70 25.00 -24.75
C LYS A 189 40.25 24.96 -26.21
N ASN A 190 40.18 26.15 -26.82
CA ASN A 190 40.46 26.47 -28.23
C ASN A 190 39.72 27.78 -28.59
N LEU A 191 40.25 28.89 -28.08
CA LEU A 191 39.77 30.25 -28.32
C LEU A 191 40.63 31.03 -29.33
N SER A 192 41.55 30.35 -30.03
CA SER A 192 42.50 30.97 -30.97
C SER A 192 42.10 30.90 -32.44
N ASP A 193 40.97 30.29 -32.81
CA ASP A 193 40.62 30.05 -34.23
C ASP A 193 39.45 30.87 -34.80
N LEU A 194 38.96 31.89 -34.10
CA LEU A 194 37.91 32.76 -34.65
C LEU A 194 38.48 34.11 -35.12
N LYS A 195 38.57 34.22 -36.45
CA LYS A 195 39.02 35.41 -37.18
C LYS A 195 38.16 36.66 -36.87
N PRO A 196 38.77 37.85 -36.80
CA PRO A 196 38.10 39.10 -36.44
C PRO A 196 37.41 39.72 -37.66
N GLY A 197 36.16 40.17 -37.49
CA GLY A 197 35.44 40.87 -38.54
C GLY A 197 34.16 41.54 -38.05
N VAL A 198 34.26 42.85 -37.85
CA VAL A 198 33.16 43.84 -37.86
C VAL A 198 32.29 43.96 -36.59
N GLY A 199 32.87 44.64 -35.59
CA GLY A 199 32.31 45.82 -34.92
C GLY A 199 30.88 45.77 -34.35
N LYS A 200 30.72 45.27 -33.12
CA LYS A 200 29.58 45.60 -32.24
C LYS A 200 30.03 46.57 -31.14
N SER A 201 29.46 47.77 -31.14
CA SER A 201 29.52 48.74 -30.04
C SER A 201 28.45 48.41 -28.99
N ILE A 202 28.89 47.85 -27.86
CA ILE A 202 28.58 48.15 -26.43
C ILE A 202 27.14 48.53 -26.00
N LYS A 203 26.07 48.43 -26.80
CA LYS A 203 24.71 48.81 -26.35
C LYS A 203 23.59 47.77 -26.35
N ASP A 204 23.80 46.56 -26.86
CA ASP A 204 22.72 45.56 -26.92
C ASP A 204 22.92 44.32 -26.02
N ALA A 205 23.78 44.42 -25.00
CA ALA A 205 23.97 43.36 -23.99
C ALA A 205 23.61 43.84 -22.56
N ALA A 206 22.54 44.63 -22.46
CA ALA A 206 21.93 45.04 -21.19
C ALA A 206 20.44 44.66 -21.10
N ALA A 207 20.00 43.66 -21.86
CA ALA A 207 18.64 43.15 -21.85
C ALA A 207 18.59 41.62 -21.89
N ALA A 208 19.11 40.96 -20.85
CA ALA A 208 18.75 39.60 -20.47
C ALA A 208 19.40 39.26 -19.12
N GLY A 209 18.78 39.67 -18.02
CA GLY A 209 19.23 39.24 -16.69
C GLY A 209 18.80 40.17 -15.57
N GLY A 210 17.62 39.91 -15.00
CA GLY A 210 17.28 40.36 -13.65
C GLY A 210 16.21 41.45 -13.55
N MET A 211 14.92 41.05 -13.64
CA MET A 211 13.82 41.69 -12.89
C MET A 211 12.51 40.90 -13.05
N LEU A 212 12.16 39.97 -12.16
CA LEU A 212 10.78 39.44 -12.06
C LEU A 212 10.48 38.90 -10.64
N LEU A 213 10.24 39.80 -9.68
CA LEU A 213 9.38 39.54 -8.52
C LEU A 213 8.79 40.88 -8.00
N ALA A 214 7.68 41.31 -8.59
CA ALA A 214 6.67 42.19 -7.97
C ALA A 214 5.35 42.05 -8.77
N SER A 215 4.29 41.59 -8.11
CA SER A 215 2.92 41.40 -8.65
C SER A 215 2.21 42.73 -9.00
N PRO A 216 0.95 42.76 -9.46
CA PRO A 216 0.38 42.25 -10.71
C PRO A 216 -0.37 43.40 -11.44
N PHE A 217 0.27 44.15 -12.33
CA PHE A 217 -0.43 45.14 -13.19
C PHE A 217 0.50 45.56 -14.34
N LEU A 218 0.51 44.86 -15.48
CA LEU A 218 1.00 45.40 -16.76
C LEU A 218 0.47 44.58 -17.95
N TYR A 219 -0.77 44.85 -18.36
CA TYR A 219 -1.25 44.61 -19.72
C TYR A 219 -1.78 45.95 -20.27
N ALA A 220 -0.87 46.85 -20.67
CA ALA A 220 -1.21 48.08 -21.38
C ALA A 220 0.04 48.80 -21.95
N ALA A 221 0.91 48.11 -22.69
CA ALA A 221 2.07 48.76 -23.33
C ALA A 221 2.11 48.65 -24.87
N ASP A 222 1.40 47.68 -25.47
CA ASP A 222 1.36 47.54 -26.94
C ASP A 222 0.34 48.47 -27.64
N PHE A 223 -0.53 49.15 -26.88
CA PHE A 223 -1.60 49.99 -27.46
C PHE A 223 -1.21 51.46 -27.72
N LEU A 224 -0.02 51.93 -27.29
CA LEU A 224 0.40 53.34 -27.46
C LEU A 224 1.60 53.54 -28.39
N ALA A 225 2.13 52.48 -29.01
CA ALA A 225 3.26 52.59 -29.95
C ALA A 225 2.84 52.88 -31.41
N ASN A 226 1.55 52.82 -31.73
CA ASN A 226 1.02 53.08 -33.08
C ASN A 226 0.42 54.48 -33.28
N LEU A 227 0.65 55.42 -32.36
CA LEU A 227 0.24 56.81 -32.53
C LEU A 227 1.46 57.74 -32.63
N ALA A 228 1.75 58.12 -33.87
CA ALA A 228 2.44 59.35 -34.30
C ALA A 228 3.98 59.35 -34.45
N PRO A 229 4.52 60.18 -35.38
CA PRO A 229 5.61 59.78 -36.29
C PRO A 229 6.99 60.40 -35.98
N ALA A 230 7.94 60.06 -36.85
CA ALA A 230 9.36 60.33 -36.76
C ALA A 230 9.80 61.82 -36.71
N LYS A 231 10.94 62.01 -36.02
CA LYS A 231 11.90 63.15 -35.95
C LYS A 231 11.67 64.23 -34.88
N GLY A 232 12.61 64.29 -33.91
CA GLY A 232 13.06 65.54 -33.28
C GLY A 232 13.18 65.54 -31.74
N SER A 233 14.44 65.64 -31.25
CA SER A 233 14.90 66.06 -29.89
C SER A 233 14.50 65.24 -28.63
N ARG A 234 15.50 64.81 -27.85
CA ARG A 234 15.33 64.13 -26.55
C ARG A 234 14.96 65.14 -25.44
N PRO A 235 13.93 64.90 -24.61
CA PRO A 235 13.52 65.86 -23.57
C PRO A 235 14.19 65.62 -22.20
N THR A 236 14.58 66.71 -21.54
CA THR A 236 15.42 66.86 -20.32
C THR A 236 14.80 66.33 -19.01
N TRP A 237 13.53 65.94 -18.99
CA TRP A 237 12.88 65.44 -17.78
C TRP A 237 13.25 63.97 -17.45
N LEU A 238 13.64 63.20 -18.47
CA LEU A 238 14.10 61.81 -18.32
C LEU A 238 15.39 61.72 -17.50
N SER A 239 16.30 62.71 -17.60
CA SER A 239 17.55 62.72 -16.81
C SER A 239 17.32 63.11 -15.36
N GLN A 240 16.37 64.00 -15.06
CA GLN A 240 16.00 64.37 -13.68
C GLN A 240 15.29 63.24 -12.94
N LEU A 241 14.48 62.44 -13.65
CA LEU A 241 13.81 61.28 -13.10
C LEU A 241 14.80 60.14 -12.82
N GLN A 242 15.78 59.95 -13.70
CA GLN A 242 16.90 59.03 -13.52
C GLN A 242 17.76 59.38 -12.29
N GLU A 243 18.03 60.66 -12.06
CA GLU A 243 18.82 61.13 -10.91
C GLU A 243 18.07 60.94 -9.57
N LYS A 244 16.76 61.20 -9.55
CA LYS A 244 15.91 60.97 -8.37
C LYS A 244 15.74 59.47 -8.06
N LEU A 245 15.66 58.63 -9.10
CA LEU A 245 15.66 57.16 -8.96
C LEU A 245 17.00 56.65 -8.42
N GLN A 246 18.12 57.16 -8.94
CA GLN A 246 19.46 56.78 -8.45
C GLN A 246 19.69 57.17 -7.00
N ARG A 247 19.27 58.37 -6.57
CA ARG A 247 19.37 58.80 -5.17
C ARG A 247 18.44 57.99 -4.25
N GLY A 248 17.23 57.67 -4.70
CA GLY A 248 16.29 56.81 -3.97
C GLY A 248 16.82 55.38 -3.78
N LEU A 249 17.40 54.81 -4.83
CA LEU A 249 18.10 53.51 -4.80
C LEU A 249 19.31 53.52 -3.86
N GLN A 250 20.14 54.57 -3.90
CA GLN A 250 21.28 54.67 -2.98
C GLN A 250 20.86 54.83 -1.51
N ALA A 251 19.75 55.53 -1.25
CA ALA A 251 19.22 55.69 0.11
C ALA A 251 18.64 54.37 0.65
N SER A 252 17.92 53.60 -0.17
CA SER A 252 17.40 52.28 0.23
C SER A 252 18.52 51.26 0.46
N ILE A 253 19.56 51.25 -0.39
CA ILE A 253 20.75 50.39 -0.22
C ILE A 253 21.43 50.67 1.13
N ARG A 254 21.70 51.95 1.47
CA ARG A 254 22.32 52.32 2.76
C ARG A 254 21.47 51.94 3.98
N LEU A 255 20.15 52.02 3.85
CA LEU A 255 19.21 51.67 4.91
C LEU A 255 19.17 50.15 5.11
N ASN A 256 19.19 49.39 4.01
CA ASN A 256 19.27 47.93 4.03
C ASN A 256 20.62 47.44 4.59
N ASP A 257 21.73 48.10 4.26
CA ASP A 257 23.05 47.80 4.85
C ASP A 257 23.12 48.09 6.36
N ALA A 258 22.40 49.13 6.83
CA ALA A 258 22.29 49.43 8.25
C ALA A 258 21.43 48.38 8.98
N ARG A 259 20.34 47.93 8.36
CA ARG A 259 19.48 46.86 8.88
C ARG A 259 20.19 45.51 8.91
N ALA A 260 20.94 45.16 7.87
CA ALA A 260 21.73 43.93 7.81
C ALA A 260 22.76 43.86 8.95
N ARG A 261 23.46 44.97 9.24
CA ARG A 261 24.39 45.06 10.38
C ARG A 261 23.70 44.90 11.74
N GLU A 262 22.49 45.42 11.89
CA GLU A 262 21.72 45.27 13.13
C GLU A 262 21.21 43.83 13.31
N ILE A 263 20.89 43.14 12.21
CA ILE A 263 20.54 41.72 12.22
C ILE A 263 21.76 40.84 12.54
N GLU A 264 22.92 41.13 11.95
CA GLU A 264 24.17 40.47 12.32
C GLU A 264 24.54 40.69 13.79
N ARG A 265 24.27 41.90 14.32
CA ARG A 265 24.40 42.20 15.74
C ARG A 265 23.45 41.35 16.57
N LEU A 266 22.18 41.20 16.15
CA LEU A 266 21.22 40.31 16.81
C LEU A 266 21.69 38.85 16.79
N LEU A 267 22.18 38.35 15.67
CA LEU A 267 22.71 36.99 15.56
C LEU A 267 23.88 36.77 16.53
N LYS A 268 24.82 37.72 16.61
CA LYS A 268 25.92 37.68 17.59
C LYS A 268 25.42 37.74 19.03
N LEU A 269 24.39 38.55 19.31
CA LEU A 269 23.77 38.61 20.63
C LEU A 269 23.08 37.30 21.00
N LEU A 270 22.38 36.65 20.08
CA LEU A 270 21.74 35.35 20.33
C LEU A 270 22.78 34.25 20.60
N GLN A 271 23.92 34.29 19.91
CA GLN A 271 25.02 33.34 20.13
C GLN A 271 25.73 33.57 21.48
N ASN A 272 26.09 34.81 21.80
CA ASN A 272 26.91 35.12 22.97
C ASN A 272 26.10 35.32 24.26
N SER A 273 24.85 35.78 24.15
CA SER A 273 24.00 36.16 25.27
C SER A 273 22.52 35.95 24.93
N PRO A 274 22.06 34.69 24.88
CA PRO A 274 20.74 34.33 24.34
C PRO A 274 19.57 35.03 25.03
N ASP A 275 19.63 35.22 26.36
CA ASP A 275 18.58 35.89 27.14
C ASP A 275 18.46 37.39 26.82
N GLU A 276 19.57 38.06 26.50
CA GLU A 276 19.56 39.46 26.03
C GLU A 276 19.16 39.54 24.55
N GLY A 277 19.65 38.61 23.72
CA GLY A 277 19.29 38.54 22.30
C GLY A 277 17.78 38.37 22.07
N LEU A 278 17.10 37.55 22.89
CA LEU A 278 15.64 37.37 22.81
C LEU A 278 14.84 38.65 23.01
N LYS A 279 15.38 39.62 23.76
CA LYS A 279 14.71 40.91 23.97
C LYS A 279 14.69 41.75 22.68
N TYR A 280 15.53 41.47 21.70
CA TYR A 280 15.57 42.19 20.42
C TYR A 280 15.11 41.32 19.25
N ALA A 281 14.46 40.19 19.54
CA ALA A 281 14.02 39.24 18.54
C ALA A 281 12.93 39.80 17.62
N ILE A 282 13.06 39.47 16.33
CA ILE A 282 12.10 39.79 15.27
C ILE A 282 11.14 38.59 15.14
N PRO A 283 9.81 38.78 15.24
CA PRO A 283 8.84 37.72 15.03
C PRO A 283 8.63 37.45 13.54
N PHE A 284 8.57 36.17 13.17
CA PHE A 284 8.22 35.75 11.82
C PHE A 284 6.83 35.14 11.83
N GLY A 285 5.82 35.93 11.44
CA GLY A 285 4.46 35.46 11.21
C GLY A 285 3.42 36.05 12.17
N GLY A 286 2.52 36.84 11.61
CA GLY A 286 1.28 37.27 12.22
C GLY A 286 0.32 37.66 11.10
N GLN A 287 -0.86 37.05 11.05
CA GLN A 287 -1.92 37.51 10.15
C GLN A 287 -2.48 38.82 10.70
N GLY A 288 -2.14 39.91 10.02
CA GLY A 288 -2.61 41.25 10.30
C GLY A 288 -1.46 42.20 10.64
N THR A 289 -0.90 42.85 9.62
CA THR A 289 -0.67 44.31 9.56
C THR A 289 0.11 44.65 8.30
N SER A 290 -0.60 44.94 7.22
CA SER A 290 -0.12 45.96 6.29
C SER A 290 -0.49 47.31 6.88
N SER A 291 0.48 48.17 7.18
CA SER A 291 0.46 49.60 6.82
C SER A 291 1.60 50.40 7.48
N ALA A 292 2.23 51.23 6.64
CA ALA A 292 2.89 52.50 6.91
C ALA A 292 3.31 52.84 8.36
N GLY A 293 4.63 52.84 8.60
CA GLY A 293 5.25 53.61 9.70
C GLY A 293 6.24 52.81 10.54
N GLY A 294 7.54 53.08 10.34
CA GLY A 294 8.63 52.46 11.10
C GLY A 294 9.94 52.44 10.31
N SER A 295 10.39 53.59 9.81
CA SER A 295 11.61 53.77 9.02
C SER A 295 12.89 53.81 9.88
N GLY A 296 12.96 52.93 10.90
CA GLY A 296 14.13 52.78 11.76
C GLY A 296 15.12 51.72 11.24
N SER A 297 16.41 51.90 11.59
CA SER A 297 17.47 50.91 11.35
C SER A 297 17.85 50.10 12.61
N ARG A 298 17.12 50.25 13.73
CA ARG A 298 17.42 49.64 15.03
C ARG A 298 16.27 48.78 15.55
N LEU A 299 16.61 47.67 16.22
CA LEU A 299 15.65 46.75 16.82
C LEU A 299 15.08 47.28 18.14
N THR A 300 13.77 47.10 18.34
CA THR A 300 13.06 47.49 19.56
C THR A 300 13.12 46.39 20.61
N LYS A 301 13.20 46.79 21.89
CA LYS A 301 13.28 45.87 23.02
C LYS A 301 11.90 45.34 23.40
N ARG A 302 11.79 44.02 23.61
CA ARG A 302 10.58 43.23 23.91
C ARG A 302 10.80 42.35 25.15
N ILE A 303 9.70 41.87 25.72
CA ILE A 303 9.70 40.99 26.90
C ILE A 303 9.47 39.53 26.42
N PRO A 304 10.44 38.61 26.63
CA PRO A 304 10.34 37.23 26.13
C PRO A 304 9.54 36.34 27.09
N SER A 305 8.23 36.55 27.16
CA SER A 305 7.31 35.78 28.01
C SER A 305 6.07 35.35 27.23
N PHE A 306 5.71 34.06 27.30
CA PHE A 306 4.49 33.54 26.72
C PHE A 306 3.27 34.05 27.49
N ASP A 307 2.43 34.84 26.83
CA ASP A 307 1.18 35.35 27.38
C ASP A 307 0.07 35.24 26.32
N LEU A 308 -0.92 34.41 26.61
CA LEU A 308 -2.07 34.15 25.73
C LEU A 308 -2.87 35.41 25.39
N GLY A 309 -2.83 36.44 26.25
CA GLY A 309 -3.50 37.71 26.01
C GLY A 309 -2.74 38.66 25.07
N ARG A 310 -1.41 38.52 25.00
CA ARG A 310 -0.55 39.30 24.08
C ARG A 310 -0.33 38.60 22.75
N LEU A 311 -0.45 37.27 22.73
CA LEU A 311 -0.48 36.47 21.52
C LEU A 311 -1.60 36.97 20.61
N PHE A 312 -1.18 37.67 19.55
CA PHE A 312 -2.04 38.28 18.52
C PHE A 312 -2.84 39.52 18.93
N GLY A 313 -2.48 40.19 20.03
CA GLY A 313 -2.96 41.54 20.31
C GLY A 313 -2.39 42.49 19.26
N GLY A 314 -3.23 43.02 18.36
CA GLY A 314 -2.84 43.84 17.21
C GLY A 314 -2.00 45.05 17.58
N GLY A 315 -0.68 44.86 17.58
CA GLY A 315 0.33 45.92 17.61
C GLY A 315 0.96 46.00 16.23
N ALA A 316 1.13 47.22 15.72
CA ALA A 316 1.71 47.50 14.41
C ALA A 316 3.05 46.77 14.23
N GLY A 317 3.10 45.78 13.33
CA GLY A 317 4.32 45.05 12.99
C GLY A 317 5.20 45.87 12.06
N GLU A 318 6.47 46.05 12.43
CA GLU A 318 7.51 46.56 11.53
C GLU A 318 7.90 45.46 10.51
N ASN A 319 7.70 45.70 9.22
CA ASN A 319 8.24 44.83 8.18
C ASN A 319 9.74 45.08 8.00
N TRP A 320 10.56 44.08 8.39
CA TRP A 320 11.99 44.06 8.15
C TRP A 320 12.27 43.34 6.82
N ASP A 321 12.74 44.09 5.82
CA ASP A 321 13.24 43.53 4.56
C ASP A 321 14.64 42.94 4.81
N MET A 322 14.78 41.62 4.70
CA MET A 322 15.96 40.86 5.12
C MET A 322 16.48 39.96 3.98
N PRO A 323 17.81 39.89 3.74
CA PRO A 323 18.40 38.91 2.84
C PRO A 323 18.08 37.47 3.27
N GLY A 324 17.74 36.61 2.31
CA GLY A 324 17.28 35.23 2.57
C GLY A 324 18.25 34.41 3.44
N ASP A 325 19.56 34.58 3.25
CA ASP A 325 20.58 33.84 4.02
C ASP A 325 20.55 34.20 5.52
N LEU A 326 20.41 35.48 5.85
CA LEU A 326 20.31 35.95 7.24
C LEU A 326 18.99 35.49 7.88
N GLN A 327 17.92 35.43 7.10
CA GLN A 327 16.63 34.92 7.56
C GLN A 327 16.71 33.44 7.93
N VAL A 328 17.32 32.62 7.08
CA VAL A 328 17.53 31.18 7.35
C VAL A 328 18.38 30.98 8.61
N GLN A 329 19.47 31.73 8.75
CA GLN A 329 20.33 31.67 9.95
C GLN A 329 19.57 32.07 11.22
N LEU A 330 18.74 33.11 11.16
CA LEU A 330 17.97 33.56 12.31
C LEU A 330 16.91 32.54 12.73
N LEU A 331 16.18 31.96 11.77
CA LEU A 331 15.21 30.88 12.04
C LEU A 331 15.88 29.65 12.64
N LYS A 332 17.07 29.28 12.15
CA LYS A 332 17.87 28.19 12.72
C LYS A 332 18.25 28.48 14.17
N ASN A 333 18.81 29.65 14.46
CA ASN A 333 19.18 30.04 15.82
C ASN A 333 17.99 30.08 16.78
N TYR A 334 16.81 30.52 16.32
CA TYR A 334 15.59 30.47 17.13
C TYR A 334 15.16 29.04 17.48
N ARG A 335 15.24 28.10 16.55
CA ARG A 335 14.94 26.68 16.84
C ARG A 335 15.93 26.10 17.85
N GLU A 336 17.23 26.30 17.64
CA GLU A 336 18.28 25.84 18.56
C GLU A 336 18.11 26.43 19.97
N LEU A 337 17.69 27.70 20.03
CA LEU A 337 17.41 28.38 21.29
C LEU A 337 16.15 27.85 21.98
N ALA A 338 15.09 27.57 21.24
CA ALA A 338 13.88 26.98 21.79
C ALA A 338 14.16 25.59 22.38
N GLU A 339 14.91 24.74 21.66
CA GLU A 339 15.35 23.44 22.15
C GLU A 339 16.23 23.56 23.40
N ARG A 340 17.10 24.56 23.45
CA ARG A 340 17.87 24.87 24.67
C ARG A 340 16.95 25.21 25.84
N GLU A 341 15.93 26.04 25.64
CA GLU A 341 14.99 26.39 26.71
C GLU A 341 14.16 25.17 27.17
N ILE A 342 13.81 24.24 26.27
CA ILE A 342 13.19 22.96 26.63
C ILE A 342 14.13 22.14 27.51
N ARG A 343 15.42 21.99 27.14
CA ARG A 343 16.42 21.26 27.95
C ARG A 343 16.60 21.87 29.34
N LEU A 344 16.37 23.19 29.47
CA LEU A 344 16.40 23.91 30.75
C LEU A 344 15.08 23.85 31.52
N GLY A 345 14.07 23.11 31.04
CA GLY A 345 12.74 22.99 31.66
C GLY A 345 11.86 24.25 31.53
N ARG A 346 12.28 25.23 30.73
CA ARG A 346 11.59 26.53 30.57
C ARG A 346 10.59 26.45 29.42
N HIS A 347 9.64 25.53 29.51
CA HIS A 347 8.70 25.20 28.44
C HIS A 347 7.85 26.39 27.97
N ARG A 348 7.42 27.29 28.87
CA ARG A 348 6.74 28.54 28.47
C ARG A 348 7.61 29.45 27.59
N ARG A 349 8.91 29.56 27.88
CA ARG A 349 9.83 30.37 27.05
C ARG A 349 10.08 29.72 25.70
N ALA A 350 10.18 28.40 25.64
CA ALA A 350 10.24 27.67 24.38
C ALA A 350 8.95 27.87 23.55
N ALA A 351 7.78 27.77 24.18
CA ALA A 351 6.49 28.00 23.53
C ALA A 351 6.35 29.44 23.01
N TYR A 352 6.90 30.44 23.71
CA TYR A 352 7.02 31.82 23.22
C TYR A 352 7.81 31.88 21.91
N ILE A 353 8.99 31.23 21.87
CA ILE A 353 9.83 31.24 20.67
C ILE A 353 9.12 30.53 19.51
N TYR A 354 8.49 29.39 19.74
CA TYR A 354 7.74 28.70 18.69
C TYR A 354 6.51 29.48 18.22
N ALA A 355 5.71 30.02 19.13
CA ALA A 355 4.45 30.67 18.79
C ALA A 355 4.62 32.08 18.22
N GLU A 356 5.45 32.93 18.85
CA GLU A 356 5.61 34.33 18.44
C GLU A 356 6.77 34.55 17.46
N LEU A 357 7.90 33.85 17.63
CA LEU A 357 9.08 34.09 16.79
C LEU A 357 9.10 33.25 15.51
N LEU A 358 8.65 31.99 15.60
CA LEU A 358 8.64 31.05 14.47
C LEU A 358 7.24 30.87 13.85
N ASN A 359 6.18 31.36 14.51
CA ASN A 359 4.77 31.16 14.13
C ASN A 359 4.40 29.66 13.91
N ASP A 360 5.03 28.79 14.69
CA ASP A 360 4.72 27.37 14.77
C ASP A 360 3.87 27.06 16.01
N LEU A 361 2.56 27.26 15.85
CA LEU A 361 1.59 27.07 16.92
C LEU A 361 1.42 25.60 17.33
N ASN A 362 1.70 24.65 16.43
CA ASN A 362 1.60 23.22 16.73
C ASN A 362 2.73 22.80 17.67
N THR A 363 3.96 23.19 17.35
CA THR A 363 5.12 22.91 18.22
C THR A 363 5.02 23.67 19.53
N ALA A 364 4.50 24.90 19.52
CA ALA A 364 4.22 25.63 20.75
C ALA A 364 3.20 24.90 21.65
N ALA A 365 2.09 24.37 21.09
CA ALA A 365 1.13 23.59 21.87
C ALA A 365 1.79 22.34 22.46
N ALA A 366 2.54 21.58 21.64
CA ALA A 366 3.21 20.36 22.07
C ALA A 366 4.25 20.60 23.17
N THR A 367 5.03 21.68 23.07
CA THR A 367 6.01 22.06 24.10
C THR A 367 5.36 22.46 25.42
N LEU A 368 4.18 23.09 25.38
CA LEU A 368 3.39 23.36 26.58
C LEU A 368 2.83 22.07 27.20
N VAL A 369 2.37 21.11 26.38
CA VAL A 369 1.94 19.78 26.87
C VAL A 369 3.10 19.05 27.55
N ALA A 370 4.28 19.04 26.93
CA ALA A 370 5.48 18.45 27.52
C ALA A 370 5.88 19.13 28.84
N GLY A 371 5.64 20.44 28.97
CA GLY A 371 5.82 21.20 30.20
C GLY A 371 4.68 21.12 31.21
N LEU A 372 3.70 20.23 31.02
CA LEU A 372 2.51 20.06 31.87
C LEU A 372 1.60 21.31 31.96
N HIS A 373 1.70 22.22 30.99
CA HIS A 373 0.88 23.43 30.90
C HIS A 373 -0.39 23.19 30.07
N PHE A 374 -1.20 22.20 30.48
CA PHE A 374 -2.34 21.69 29.71
C PHE A 374 -3.42 22.74 29.42
N ARG A 375 -3.72 23.65 30.36
CA ARG A 375 -4.71 24.73 30.13
C ARG A 375 -4.28 25.68 29.01
N GLU A 376 -3.01 26.06 29.01
CA GLU A 376 -2.46 26.98 28.00
C GLU A 376 -2.41 26.31 26.63
N ALA A 377 -1.99 25.04 26.58
CA ALA A 377 -2.02 24.23 25.36
C ALA A 377 -3.45 24.03 24.83
N ALA A 378 -4.42 23.74 25.69
CA ALA A 378 -5.82 23.55 25.31
C ALA A 378 -6.44 24.82 24.71
N VAL A 379 -6.14 26.00 25.29
CA VAL A 379 -6.57 27.29 24.71
C VAL A 379 -5.96 27.49 23.32
N LEU A 380 -4.69 27.12 23.12
CA LEU A 380 -4.02 27.23 21.82
C LEU A 380 -4.66 26.28 20.78
N TYR A 381 -4.90 25.02 21.15
CA TYR A 381 -5.59 24.04 20.30
C TYR A 381 -7.01 24.49 19.94
N GLN A 382 -7.77 24.97 20.91
CA GLN A 382 -9.17 25.33 20.70
C GLN A 382 -9.35 26.64 19.93
N LYS A 383 -8.70 27.72 20.37
CA LYS A 383 -8.97 29.08 19.83
C LYS A 383 -8.16 29.40 18.58
N LYS A 384 -6.92 28.88 18.46
CA LYS A 384 -6.00 29.27 17.38
C LYS A 384 -5.88 28.20 16.31
N LEU A 385 -5.66 26.95 16.71
CA LEU A 385 -5.56 25.84 15.76
C LEU A 385 -6.93 25.32 15.29
N GLN A 386 -8.03 25.75 15.92
CA GLN A 386 -9.40 25.30 15.64
C GLN A 386 -9.55 23.76 15.73
N ARG A 387 -8.83 23.15 16.68
CA ARG A 387 -8.79 21.71 16.95
C ARG A 387 -9.39 21.42 18.34
N PRO A 388 -10.72 21.45 18.50
CA PRO A 388 -11.37 21.31 19.81
C PRO A 388 -11.20 19.91 20.42
N LEU A 389 -11.11 18.86 19.61
CA LEU A 389 -10.90 17.50 20.10
C LEU A 389 -9.52 17.34 20.75
N ASP A 390 -8.47 17.92 20.15
CA ASP A 390 -7.12 17.89 20.73
C ASP A 390 -7.03 18.73 22.01
N ALA A 391 -7.78 19.82 22.10
CA ALA A 391 -7.92 20.57 23.34
C ALA A 391 -8.55 19.72 24.46
N ALA A 392 -9.63 18.98 24.15
CA ALA A 392 -10.27 18.08 25.11
C ALA A 392 -9.34 16.94 25.55
N ASN A 393 -8.61 16.32 24.60
CA ASN A 393 -7.62 15.28 24.88
C ASN A 393 -6.48 15.82 25.77
N CYS A 394 -6.01 17.04 25.51
CA CYS A 394 -4.99 17.71 26.29
C CYS A 394 -5.44 17.97 27.74
N LEU A 395 -6.67 18.46 27.92
CA LEU A 395 -7.27 18.65 29.25
C LEU A 395 -7.44 17.33 29.99
N ARG A 396 -7.89 16.28 29.29
CA ARG A 396 -8.01 14.91 29.82
C ARG A 396 -6.65 14.38 30.30
N GLN A 397 -5.61 14.53 29.50
CA GLN A 397 -4.24 14.13 29.87
C GLN A 397 -3.73 14.89 31.11
N GLY A 398 -4.13 16.15 31.25
CA GLY A 398 -3.83 16.98 32.41
C GLY A 398 -4.69 16.72 33.65
N GLY A 399 -5.59 15.72 33.62
CA GLY A 399 -6.53 15.44 34.72
C GLY A 399 -7.63 16.49 34.90
N LEU A 400 -7.76 17.44 33.99
CA LEU A 400 -8.76 18.52 34.03
C LEU A 400 -10.08 18.04 33.43
N LEU A 401 -10.64 16.98 34.00
CA LEU A 401 -11.80 16.27 33.44
C LEU A 401 -13.05 17.16 33.34
N HIS A 402 -13.32 17.98 34.36
CA HIS A 402 -14.46 18.92 34.35
C HIS A 402 -14.39 19.96 33.21
N GLU A 403 -13.20 20.33 32.73
CA GLU A 403 -13.03 21.24 31.60
C GLU A 403 -13.11 20.49 30.26
N ALA A 404 -12.69 19.22 30.22
CA ALA A 404 -12.68 18.39 29.02
C ALA A 404 -14.08 17.89 28.62
N ILE A 405 -14.89 17.47 29.60
CA ILE A 405 -16.20 16.86 29.37
C ILE A 405 -17.15 17.76 28.55
N PRO A 406 -17.33 19.07 28.85
CA PRO A 406 -18.20 19.94 28.06
C PRO A 406 -17.75 20.08 26.60
N ILE A 407 -16.46 19.90 26.32
CA ILE A 407 -15.94 19.93 24.95
C ILE A 407 -16.30 18.62 24.23
N TYR A 408 -16.15 17.46 24.88
CA TYR A 408 -16.57 16.18 24.30
C TYR A 408 -18.08 16.12 24.05
N GLU A 409 -18.90 16.63 24.97
CA GLU A 409 -20.36 16.72 24.79
C GLU A 409 -20.73 17.60 23.59
N ARG A 410 -20.07 18.76 23.42
CA ARG A 410 -20.30 19.64 22.26
C ARG A 410 -19.90 19.00 20.94
N LEU A 411 -18.91 18.09 20.96
CA LEU A 411 -18.45 17.34 19.80
C LEU A 411 -19.21 16.03 19.57
N GLU A 412 -20.31 15.79 20.31
CA GLU A 412 -21.11 14.57 20.25
C GLU A 412 -20.33 13.27 20.57
N HIS A 413 -19.18 13.38 21.25
CA HIS A 413 -18.41 12.24 21.75
C HIS A 413 -18.95 11.77 23.11
N PHE A 414 -20.23 11.39 23.12
CA PHE A 414 -20.98 11.07 24.34
C PHE A 414 -20.46 9.83 25.09
N ARG A 415 -19.93 8.82 24.38
CA ARG A 415 -19.32 7.64 25.02
C ARG A 415 -18.12 8.02 25.88
N THR A 416 -17.19 8.78 25.31
CA THR A 416 -16.01 9.26 26.03
C THR A 416 -16.42 10.17 27.19
N ALA A 417 -17.44 11.02 27.02
CA ALA A 417 -17.96 11.83 28.11
C ALA A 417 -18.54 10.95 29.24
N GLY A 418 -19.28 9.89 28.91
CA GLY A 418 -19.78 8.91 29.86
C GLY A 418 -18.65 8.21 30.63
N ASP A 419 -17.60 7.77 29.93
CA ASP A 419 -16.43 7.14 30.55
C ASP A 419 -15.72 8.10 31.53
N LEU A 420 -15.65 9.38 31.17
CA LEU A 420 -15.09 10.42 32.03
C LEU A 420 -15.97 10.72 33.25
N TYR A 421 -17.29 10.73 33.12
CA TYR A 421 -18.20 10.86 34.26
C TYR A 421 -18.12 9.63 35.18
N ALA A 422 -17.98 8.43 34.62
CA ALA A 422 -17.76 7.21 35.38
C ALA A 422 -16.44 7.25 36.17
N GLN A 423 -15.36 7.80 35.57
CA GLN A 423 -14.10 8.05 36.26
C GLN A 423 -14.21 9.10 37.38
N LEU A 424 -15.15 10.04 37.26
CA LEU A 424 -15.47 11.03 38.29
C LEU A 424 -16.44 10.52 39.36
N GLU A 425 -16.82 9.24 39.31
CA GLU A 425 -17.79 8.61 40.21
C GLU A 425 -19.17 9.29 40.20
N ASP A 426 -19.58 9.86 39.06
CA ASP A 426 -20.93 10.40 38.83
C ASP A 426 -21.74 9.46 37.92
N PRO A 427 -22.38 8.42 38.48
CA PRO A 427 -23.10 7.42 37.69
C PRO A 427 -24.33 8.00 36.99
N ALA A 428 -24.97 9.04 37.55
CA ALA A 428 -26.15 9.65 36.96
C ALA A 428 -25.81 10.42 35.68
N ALA A 429 -24.72 11.21 35.71
CA ALA A 429 -24.22 11.89 34.52
C ALA A 429 -23.64 10.91 33.48
N ALA A 430 -22.97 9.85 33.92
CA ALA A 430 -22.46 8.80 33.04
C ALA A 430 -23.58 8.09 32.29
N GLU A 431 -24.63 7.67 33.01
CA GLU A 431 -25.81 7.04 32.40
C GLU A 431 -26.48 7.96 31.38
N ALA A 432 -26.68 9.24 31.72
CA ALA A 432 -27.27 10.22 30.81
C ALA A 432 -26.43 10.39 29.53
N ALA A 433 -25.09 10.41 29.66
CA ALA A 433 -24.19 10.50 28.53
C ALA A 433 -24.22 9.22 27.65
N TYR A 434 -24.21 8.03 28.25
CA TYR A 434 -24.33 6.77 27.50
C TYR A 434 -25.66 6.64 26.77
N ARG A 435 -26.78 7.05 27.38
CA ARG A 435 -28.09 7.06 26.70
C ARG A 435 -28.10 7.99 25.49
N ARG A 436 -27.51 9.19 25.59
CA ARG A 436 -27.33 10.10 24.42
C ARG A 436 -26.43 9.50 23.34
N HIS A 437 -25.41 8.74 23.73
CA HIS A 437 -24.58 8.01 22.76
C HIS A 437 -25.41 6.99 21.99
N VAL A 438 -26.22 6.19 22.70
CA VAL A 438 -27.14 5.20 22.10
C VAL A 438 -28.12 5.89 21.14
N GLU A 439 -28.76 6.99 21.53
CA GLU A 439 -29.65 7.76 20.66
C GLU A 439 -28.94 8.26 19.38
N SER A 440 -27.71 8.78 19.51
CA SER A 440 -26.90 9.21 18.37
C SER A 440 -26.57 8.04 17.43
N CYS A 441 -26.17 6.89 17.98
CA CYS A 441 -25.85 5.69 17.21
C CYS A 441 -27.08 5.13 16.48
N VAL A 442 -28.23 5.07 17.16
CA VAL A 442 -29.51 4.66 16.57
C VAL A 442 -29.89 5.59 15.40
N SER A 443 -29.72 6.91 15.55
CA SER A 443 -29.98 7.85 14.46
C SER A 443 -29.08 7.63 13.23
N LYS A 444 -27.84 7.18 13.46
CA LYS A 444 -26.83 6.85 12.45
C LYS A 444 -26.94 5.41 11.91
N HIS A 445 -27.94 4.64 12.36
CA HIS A 445 -28.14 3.22 12.03
C HIS A 445 -26.99 2.30 12.46
N ASP A 446 -26.20 2.72 13.46
CA ASP A 446 -25.14 1.92 14.07
C ASP A 446 -25.66 1.21 15.33
N PHE A 447 -26.47 0.17 15.10
CA PHE A 447 -27.13 -0.58 16.17
C PHE A 447 -26.15 -1.45 16.98
N LEU A 448 -25.02 -1.83 16.40
CA LEU A 448 -24.00 -2.65 17.05
C LEU A 448 -23.33 -1.88 18.19
N THR A 449 -22.83 -0.67 17.91
CA THR A 449 -22.19 0.15 18.96
C THR A 449 -23.19 0.60 20.01
N ALA A 450 -24.44 0.85 19.63
CA ALA A 450 -25.54 1.14 20.54
C ALA A 450 -25.80 -0.04 21.50
N ALA A 451 -25.90 -1.26 20.97
CA ALA A 451 -26.12 -2.46 21.77
C ALA A 451 -24.94 -2.79 22.69
N ASP A 452 -23.71 -2.62 22.21
CA ASP A 452 -22.51 -2.82 23.05
C ASP A 452 -22.43 -1.79 24.18
N THR A 453 -22.84 -0.54 23.94
CA THR A 453 -22.91 0.49 25.00
C THR A 453 -23.99 0.13 26.03
N LEU A 454 -25.17 -0.33 25.59
CA LEU A 454 -26.23 -0.79 26.48
C LEU A 454 -25.76 -1.98 27.34
N GLN A 455 -25.12 -2.97 26.74
CA GLN A 455 -24.67 -4.16 27.45
C GLN A 455 -23.50 -3.86 28.39
N GLN A 456 -22.43 -3.24 27.90
CA GLN A 456 -21.17 -3.08 28.65
C GLN A 456 -21.20 -1.89 29.61
N SER A 457 -21.77 -0.75 29.18
CA SER A 457 -21.72 0.50 29.95
C SER A 457 -22.93 0.68 30.85
N LEU A 458 -24.11 0.21 30.42
CA LEU A 458 -25.36 0.33 31.19
C LEU A 458 -25.79 -0.99 31.85
N GLY A 459 -25.19 -2.13 31.48
CA GLY A 459 -25.58 -3.45 32.00
C GLY A 459 -26.96 -3.92 31.51
N ASP A 460 -27.59 -3.20 30.57
CA ASP A 460 -28.95 -3.47 30.08
C ASP A 460 -28.91 -4.37 28.85
N SER A 461 -28.78 -5.67 29.09
CA SER A 461 -28.74 -6.68 28.03
C SER A 461 -30.11 -6.89 27.36
N GLU A 462 -31.21 -6.62 28.06
CA GLU A 462 -32.57 -6.79 27.52
C GLU A 462 -32.88 -5.70 26.49
N SER A 463 -32.57 -4.43 26.79
CA SER A 463 -32.71 -3.34 25.81
C SER A 463 -31.76 -3.49 24.62
N ALA A 464 -30.53 -3.98 24.85
CA ALA A 464 -29.58 -4.27 23.77
C ALA A 464 -30.14 -5.34 22.81
N LEU A 465 -30.73 -6.39 23.36
CA LEU A 465 -31.34 -7.49 22.60
C LEU A 465 -32.58 -7.03 21.83
N ALA A 466 -33.48 -6.26 22.46
CA ALA A 466 -34.63 -5.65 21.80
C ALA A 466 -34.20 -4.77 20.62
N LEU A 467 -33.19 -3.91 20.83
CA LEU A 467 -32.69 -3.01 19.80
C LEU A 467 -32.19 -3.77 18.56
N LEU A 468 -31.37 -4.81 18.76
CA LEU A 468 -30.82 -5.60 17.67
C LEU A 468 -31.89 -6.45 16.96
N THR A 469 -32.78 -7.09 17.71
CA THR A 469 -33.83 -7.97 17.15
C THR A 469 -34.87 -7.20 16.33
N GLU A 470 -35.18 -5.95 16.68
CA GLU A 470 -36.12 -5.12 15.93
C GLU A 470 -35.48 -4.43 14.71
N ASN A 471 -34.19 -4.05 14.80
CA ASN A 471 -33.57 -3.17 13.82
C ASN A 471 -32.48 -3.83 12.94
N TRP A 472 -32.21 -5.13 13.09
CA TRP A 472 -31.13 -5.80 12.33
C TRP A 472 -31.26 -5.67 10.81
N LEU A 473 -32.49 -5.59 10.25
CA LEU A 473 -32.71 -5.38 8.80
C LEU A 473 -32.26 -4.00 8.32
N ARG A 474 -32.23 -3.00 9.21
CA ARG A 474 -31.86 -1.61 8.94
C ARG A 474 -30.38 -1.33 9.23
N ALA A 475 -29.67 -2.29 9.83
CA ALA A 475 -28.24 -2.17 10.10
C ALA A 475 -27.43 -2.10 8.81
N SER A 476 -26.30 -1.38 8.86
CA SER A 476 -25.30 -1.34 7.80
C SER A 476 -24.74 -2.74 7.51
N ASP A 477 -24.38 -3.49 8.56
CA ASP A 477 -23.99 -4.90 8.48
C ASP A 477 -25.02 -5.81 9.15
N LYS A 478 -25.96 -6.30 8.33
CA LYS A 478 -27.06 -7.16 8.77
C LYS A 478 -26.56 -8.51 9.33
N LYS A 479 -25.46 -9.05 8.80
CA LYS A 479 -24.92 -10.35 9.21
C LYS A 479 -24.36 -10.25 10.62
N ILE A 480 -23.49 -9.27 10.85
CA ILE A 480 -22.87 -9.06 12.17
C ILE A 480 -23.93 -8.70 13.21
N CYS A 481 -24.88 -7.82 12.87
CA CYS A 481 -25.99 -7.45 13.76
C CYS A 481 -26.84 -8.66 14.17
N LEU A 482 -27.14 -9.56 13.22
CA LEU A 482 -27.88 -10.79 13.50
C LEU A 482 -27.05 -11.71 14.41
N THR A 483 -25.82 -12.04 14.04
CA THR A 483 -24.97 -12.95 14.83
C THR A 483 -24.83 -12.45 16.27
N ARG A 484 -24.62 -11.14 16.45
CA ARG A 484 -24.51 -10.52 17.77
C ARG A 484 -25.80 -10.65 18.60
N ALA A 485 -26.98 -10.49 17.98
CA ALA A 485 -28.26 -10.68 18.65
C ALA A 485 -28.44 -12.13 19.14
N TRP A 486 -28.00 -13.11 18.35
CA TRP A 486 -28.06 -14.52 18.70
C TRP A 486 -27.05 -14.89 19.80
N GLU A 487 -25.84 -14.35 19.76
CA GLU A 487 -24.89 -14.48 20.86
C GLU A 487 -25.48 -13.96 22.18
N LEU A 488 -26.13 -12.80 22.15
CA LEU A 488 -26.81 -12.23 23.32
C LEU A 488 -27.98 -13.10 23.82
N LEU A 489 -28.80 -13.63 22.91
CA LEU A 489 -29.86 -14.60 23.27
C LEU A 489 -29.28 -15.82 23.98
N GLY A 490 -28.12 -16.32 23.52
CA GLY A 490 -27.40 -17.41 24.15
C GLY A 490 -26.85 -17.05 25.53
N GLN A 491 -26.21 -15.88 25.65
CA GLN A 491 -25.62 -15.39 26.92
C GLN A 491 -26.68 -15.12 27.99
N VAL A 492 -27.84 -14.58 27.62
CA VAL A 492 -28.96 -14.28 28.55
C VAL A 492 -29.79 -15.55 28.84
N GLY A 493 -29.58 -16.64 28.10
CA GLY A 493 -30.30 -17.91 28.29
C GLY A 493 -31.74 -17.89 27.77
N ARG A 494 -32.05 -17.07 26.76
CA ARG A 494 -33.40 -16.92 26.17
C ARG A 494 -33.61 -17.86 24.98
N HIS A 495 -33.40 -19.14 25.19
CA HIS A 495 -33.46 -20.16 24.13
C HIS A 495 -34.86 -20.29 23.49
N ASP A 496 -35.93 -20.18 24.28
CA ASP A 496 -37.31 -20.18 23.78
C ASP A 496 -37.59 -19.04 22.79
N GLN A 497 -37.02 -17.86 23.06
CA GLN A 497 -37.16 -16.69 22.18
C GLN A 497 -36.33 -16.86 20.91
N ALA A 498 -35.12 -17.42 21.03
CA ALA A 498 -34.28 -17.74 19.87
C ALA A 498 -34.95 -18.75 18.95
N GLN A 499 -35.57 -19.79 19.50
CA GLN A 499 -36.31 -20.79 18.73
C GLN A 499 -37.50 -20.18 17.97
N LYS A 500 -38.32 -19.37 18.66
CA LYS A 500 -39.44 -18.66 18.02
C LYS A 500 -38.96 -17.74 16.90
N TRP A 501 -37.88 -17.00 17.15
CA TRP A 501 -37.33 -16.07 16.17
C TRP A 501 -36.81 -16.81 14.92
N SER A 502 -36.15 -17.96 15.09
CA SER A 502 -35.73 -18.82 13.96
C SER A 502 -36.91 -19.18 13.04
N GLN A 503 -38.07 -19.50 13.61
CA GLN A 503 -39.26 -19.90 12.85
C GLN A 503 -39.95 -18.72 12.15
N GLU A 504 -39.82 -17.51 12.71
CA GLU A 504 -40.41 -16.28 12.15
C GLU A 504 -39.57 -15.66 11.01
N LEU A 505 -38.30 -16.05 10.87
CA LEU A 505 -37.40 -15.53 9.85
C LEU A 505 -37.85 -15.93 8.43
N LYS A 506 -38.44 -14.96 7.70
CA LYS A 506 -38.89 -15.12 6.32
C LYS A 506 -37.84 -14.63 5.31
N ILE A 507 -37.51 -15.48 4.34
CA ILE A 507 -36.58 -15.20 3.22
C ILE A 507 -36.98 -13.97 2.41
N GLU A 508 -38.28 -13.73 2.27
CA GLU A 508 -38.84 -12.63 1.46
C GLU A 508 -38.53 -11.24 2.01
N ALA A 509 -38.16 -11.14 3.30
CA ALA A 509 -37.77 -9.89 3.92
C ALA A 509 -36.31 -9.48 3.63
N VAL A 510 -35.49 -10.39 3.08
CA VAL A 510 -34.06 -10.16 2.83
C VAL A 510 -33.76 -9.99 1.34
N PRO A 511 -33.13 -8.88 0.92
CA PRO A 511 -32.72 -8.66 -0.47
C PRO A 511 -31.83 -9.79 -0.98
N GLN A 512 -32.02 -10.18 -2.25
CA GLN A 512 -31.35 -11.35 -2.87
C GLN A 512 -29.82 -11.30 -2.73
N ALA A 513 -29.21 -10.13 -2.92
CA ALA A 513 -27.76 -9.95 -2.78
C ALA A 513 -27.23 -10.30 -1.38
N SER A 514 -28.05 -10.13 -0.32
CA SER A 514 -27.65 -10.37 1.07
C SER A 514 -28.02 -11.76 1.59
N GLN A 515 -28.70 -12.59 0.79
CA GLN A 515 -29.21 -13.89 1.26
C GLN A 515 -28.08 -14.88 1.60
N LEU A 516 -27.00 -14.91 0.81
CA LEU A 516 -25.85 -15.79 1.08
C LEU A 516 -25.21 -15.50 2.43
N GLY A 517 -24.87 -14.23 2.70
CA GLY A 517 -24.27 -13.85 3.97
C GLY A 517 -25.17 -14.16 5.18
N PHE A 518 -26.49 -14.11 4.98
CA PHE A 518 -27.46 -14.46 6.03
C PHE A 518 -27.48 -15.97 6.31
N VAL A 519 -27.49 -16.79 5.26
CA VAL A 519 -27.45 -18.25 5.37
C VAL A 519 -26.13 -18.72 6.02
N GLU A 520 -25.00 -18.11 5.67
CA GLU A 520 -23.72 -18.36 6.35
C GLU A 520 -23.77 -17.99 7.84
N GLY A 521 -24.42 -16.86 8.18
CA GLY A 521 -24.61 -16.44 9.57
C GLY A 521 -25.44 -17.46 10.37
N LEU A 522 -26.56 -17.92 9.81
CA LEU A 522 -27.39 -18.97 10.41
C LEU A 522 -26.60 -20.28 10.59
N ALA A 523 -25.78 -20.67 9.62
CA ALA A 523 -24.94 -21.87 9.75
C ALA A 523 -23.89 -21.74 10.86
N ALA A 524 -23.26 -20.56 11.00
CA ALA A 524 -22.34 -20.29 12.10
C ALA A 524 -23.03 -20.32 13.47
N ILE A 525 -24.25 -19.76 13.56
CA ILE A 525 -25.08 -19.82 14.77
C ILE A 525 -25.43 -21.27 15.09
N ALA A 526 -25.89 -22.06 14.12
CA ALA A 526 -26.21 -23.46 14.30
C ALA A 526 -25.02 -24.29 14.84
N ALA A 527 -23.79 -23.96 14.42
CA ALA A 527 -22.59 -24.65 14.89
C ALA A 527 -22.20 -24.28 16.34
N THR A 528 -22.46 -23.05 16.78
CA THR A 528 -21.87 -22.48 18.01
C THR A 528 -22.88 -22.22 19.13
N TYR A 529 -24.19 -22.24 18.86
CA TYR A 529 -25.21 -21.87 19.85
C TYR A 529 -25.29 -22.88 21.01
N PRO A 530 -25.45 -22.45 22.28
CA PRO A 530 -25.38 -23.34 23.44
C PRO A 530 -26.47 -24.42 23.53
N ASP A 531 -27.69 -24.15 23.05
CA ASP A 531 -28.85 -25.04 23.19
C ASP A 531 -29.10 -25.89 21.94
N ASP A 532 -29.24 -27.20 22.13
CA ASP A 532 -29.40 -28.19 21.06
C ASP A 532 -30.68 -27.99 20.26
N LEU A 533 -31.81 -27.69 20.90
CA LEU A 533 -33.09 -27.52 20.22
C LEU A 533 -33.06 -26.30 19.31
N VAL A 534 -32.44 -25.21 19.78
CA VAL A 534 -32.22 -24.01 18.99
C VAL A 534 -31.29 -24.29 17.81
N ARG A 535 -30.18 -25.04 18.02
CA ARG A 535 -29.27 -25.44 16.93
C ARG A 535 -30.03 -26.17 15.81
N HIS A 536 -30.79 -27.19 16.14
CA HIS A 536 -31.60 -27.93 15.17
C HIS A 536 -32.64 -27.05 14.45
N SER A 537 -33.30 -26.14 15.18
CA SER A 537 -34.27 -25.20 14.60
C SER A 537 -33.62 -24.25 13.58
N VAL A 538 -32.43 -23.73 13.90
CA VAL A 538 -31.66 -22.84 13.03
C VAL A 538 -31.13 -23.59 11.81
N GLU A 539 -30.64 -24.81 11.98
CA GLU A 539 -30.22 -25.66 10.86
C GLU A 539 -31.38 -25.90 9.87
N ASP A 540 -32.56 -26.26 10.36
CA ASP A 540 -33.73 -26.49 9.51
C ASP A 540 -34.18 -25.22 8.80
N THR A 541 -34.11 -24.08 9.49
CA THR A 541 -34.36 -22.76 8.90
C THR A 541 -33.36 -22.48 7.77
N ALA A 542 -32.06 -22.67 8.01
CA ALA A 542 -31.02 -22.47 7.01
C ALA A 542 -31.19 -23.41 5.80
N ARG A 543 -31.50 -24.68 6.02
CA ARG A 543 -31.82 -25.66 4.96
C ARG A 543 -33.03 -25.23 4.13
N THR A 544 -34.08 -24.73 4.79
CA THR A 544 -35.28 -24.20 4.11
C THR A 544 -34.94 -22.99 3.24
N TRP A 545 -34.09 -22.09 3.74
CA TRP A 545 -33.61 -20.93 2.99
C TRP A 545 -32.78 -21.33 1.77
N ILE A 546 -31.80 -22.22 1.95
CA ILE A 546 -30.98 -22.77 0.86
C ILE A 546 -31.88 -23.39 -0.21
N SER A 547 -32.84 -24.24 0.18
CA SER A 547 -33.76 -24.90 -0.76
C SER A 547 -34.56 -23.91 -1.61
N ARG A 548 -35.13 -22.87 -1.00
CA ARG A 548 -35.89 -21.84 -1.73
C ARG A 548 -35.00 -20.98 -2.64
N SER A 549 -33.78 -20.66 -2.20
CA SER A 549 -32.82 -19.91 -3.02
C SER A 549 -32.32 -20.74 -4.21
N LEU A 550 -32.06 -22.04 -4.03
CA LEU A 550 -31.66 -22.96 -5.11
C LEU A 550 -32.75 -23.18 -6.16
N THR A 551 -34.02 -23.13 -5.77
CA THR A 551 -35.17 -23.24 -6.69
C THR A 551 -35.17 -22.14 -7.76
N ARG A 552 -34.60 -20.96 -7.44
CA ARG A 552 -34.54 -19.80 -8.35
C ARG A 552 -33.38 -19.83 -9.36
N ARG A 553 -32.47 -20.83 -9.26
CA ARG A 553 -31.33 -21.04 -10.19
C ARG A 553 -30.44 -19.80 -10.38
N ASP A 554 -30.00 -19.22 -9.27
CA ASP A 554 -29.14 -18.02 -9.26
C ASP A 554 -27.64 -18.35 -9.30
N SER A 555 -26.83 -17.33 -9.61
CA SER A 555 -25.38 -17.29 -9.56
C SER A 555 -24.76 -17.71 -8.20
N GLN A 556 -25.51 -17.52 -7.10
CA GLN A 556 -25.09 -17.87 -5.75
C GLN A 556 -25.26 -19.36 -5.40
N ALA A 557 -25.88 -20.16 -6.28
CA ALA A 557 -26.17 -21.57 -6.03
C ALA A 557 -24.95 -22.43 -5.60
N PRO A 558 -23.74 -22.26 -6.18
CA PRO A 558 -22.56 -23.02 -5.76
C PRO A 558 -22.16 -22.74 -4.30
N LEU A 559 -22.25 -21.48 -3.87
CA LEU A 559 -21.88 -21.07 -2.51
C LEU A 559 -22.93 -21.55 -1.49
N MET A 560 -24.21 -21.48 -1.84
CA MET A 560 -25.31 -22.01 -1.00
C MET A 560 -25.18 -23.51 -0.76
N LEU A 561 -24.75 -24.28 -1.77
CA LEU A 561 -24.52 -25.73 -1.63
C LEU A 561 -23.33 -26.02 -0.71
N ARG A 562 -22.26 -25.22 -0.73
CA ARG A 562 -21.16 -25.35 0.24
C ARG A 562 -21.62 -25.13 1.68
N VAL A 563 -22.50 -24.15 1.91
CA VAL A 563 -23.08 -23.95 3.25
C VAL A 563 -23.98 -25.13 3.65
N LEU A 564 -24.72 -25.71 2.70
CA LEU A 564 -25.51 -26.92 2.96
C LEU A 564 -24.63 -28.11 3.38
N GLU A 565 -23.47 -28.29 2.74
CA GLU A 565 -22.48 -29.32 3.10
C GLU A 565 -21.96 -29.13 4.54
N GLN A 566 -21.74 -27.88 4.97
CA GLN A 566 -21.33 -27.57 6.34
C GLN A 566 -22.43 -27.86 7.38
N LEU A 567 -23.70 -27.69 7.02
CA LEU A 567 -24.85 -27.96 7.89
C LEU A 567 -25.18 -29.47 8.04
N ALA A 568 -24.57 -30.33 7.23
CA ALA A 568 -24.81 -31.77 7.25
C ALA A 568 -23.52 -32.55 6.92
N PRO A 569 -22.46 -32.42 7.74
CA PRO A 569 -21.17 -33.06 7.46
C PRO A 569 -21.24 -34.59 7.46
N GLU A 570 -22.24 -35.17 8.14
CA GLU A 570 -22.48 -36.61 8.19
C GLU A 570 -22.96 -37.19 6.85
N ASP A 571 -23.54 -36.37 5.96
CA ASP A 571 -24.05 -36.84 4.66
C ASP A 571 -22.94 -36.88 3.60
N ARG A 572 -22.30 -38.04 3.48
CA ARG A 572 -21.24 -38.30 2.50
C ARG A 572 -21.71 -38.25 1.04
N LEU A 573 -23.03 -38.34 0.78
CA LEU A 573 -23.57 -38.29 -0.59
C LEU A 573 -23.88 -36.86 -1.02
N LEU A 574 -24.06 -35.94 -0.09
CA LEU A 574 -24.42 -34.55 -0.35
C LEU A 574 -23.44 -33.81 -1.29
N PRO A 575 -22.10 -33.90 -1.14
CA PRO A 575 -21.18 -33.24 -2.08
C PRO A 575 -21.29 -33.78 -3.51
N ARG A 576 -21.57 -35.09 -3.64
CA ARG A 576 -21.78 -35.73 -4.94
C ARG A 576 -23.07 -35.19 -5.59
N ASP A 577 -24.15 -35.09 -4.83
CA ASP A 577 -25.43 -34.60 -5.34
C ASP A 577 -25.40 -33.08 -5.61
N ALA A 578 -24.69 -32.30 -4.79
CA ALA A 578 -24.41 -30.89 -5.05
C ALA A 578 -23.67 -30.70 -6.38
N SER A 579 -22.62 -31.49 -6.64
CA SER A 579 -21.90 -31.47 -7.91
C SER A 579 -22.80 -31.85 -9.10
N ARG A 580 -23.71 -32.82 -8.91
CA ARG A 580 -24.67 -33.26 -9.93
C ARG A 580 -25.70 -32.16 -10.23
N PHE A 581 -26.16 -31.44 -9.21
CA PHE A 581 -27.08 -30.31 -9.36
C PHE A 581 -26.45 -29.12 -10.11
N LEU A 582 -25.15 -28.87 -9.94
CA LEU A 582 -24.43 -27.78 -10.62
C LEU A 582 -24.12 -28.06 -12.10
N LYS A 583 -23.98 -29.33 -12.51
CA LYS A 583 -23.64 -29.71 -13.90
C LYS A 583 -24.58 -29.10 -14.97
N PRO A 584 -25.92 -29.13 -14.84
CA PRO A 584 -26.82 -28.48 -15.78
C PRO A 584 -26.67 -26.96 -15.86
N LEU A 585 -26.39 -26.29 -14.72
CA LEU A 585 -26.21 -24.83 -14.65
C LEU A 585 -24.92 -24.38 -15.34
N GLN A 586 -23.87 -25.20 -15.29
CA GLN A 586 -22.60 -24.97 -16.00
C GLN A 586 -22.73 -25.26 -17.50
N GLN A 587 -23.51 -26.27 -17.89
CA GLN A 587 -23.74 -26.64 -19.30
C GLN A 587 -24.61 -25.63 -20.07
N THR A 588 -25.51 -24.90 -19.40
CA THR A 588 -26.31 -23.83 -20.05
C THR A 588 -25.50 -22.61 -20.46
N LYS A 589 -24.26 -22.43 -19.98
CA LYS A 589 -23.35 -21.37 -20.46
C LYS A 589 -22.55 -21.75 -21.70
N THR A 590 -22.50 -23.03 -22.08
CA THR A 590 -21.66 -23.52 -23.19
C THR A 590 -22.42 -23.84 -24.47
N THR A 591 -23.75 -23.90 -24.46
CA THR A 591 -24.54 -24.24 -25.66
C THR A 591 -25.89 -23.51 -25.68
N GLY A 592 -25.87 -22.20 -25.93
CA GLY A 592 -27.03 -21.47 -26.43
C GLY A 592 -26.97 -21.36 -27.96
N PRO A 593 -28.08 -21.52 -28.71
CA PRO A 593 -28.08 -21.32 -30.15
C PRO A 593 -27.71 -19.86 -30.44
N ARG A 594 -26.68 -19.66 -31.28
CA ARG A 594 -26.27 -18.34 -31.81
C ARG A 594 -27.50 -17.59 -32.30
N ARG A 595 -28.03 -16.66 -31.50
CA ARG A 595 -28.95 -15.63 -31.99
C ARG A 595 -28.14 -14.75 -32.92
N ARG A 596 -28.47 -14.78 -34.21
CA ARG A 596 -27.94 -13.84 -35.20
C ARG A 596 -28.20 -12.42 -34.69
N ALA A 597 -27.13 -11.69 -34.39
CA ALA A 597 -27.20 -10.25 -34.21
C ALA A 597 -27.74 -9.61 -35.49
N PRO A 598 -28.53 -8.53 -35.38
CA PRO A 598 -29.07 -7.85 -36.56
C PRO A 598 -27.91 -7.31 -37.40
N GLN A 599 -27.88 -7.69 -38.68
CA GLN A 599 -26.91 -7.19 -39.66
C GLN A 599 -27.10 -5.68 -39.86
N GLY A 600 -26.34 -4.89 -39.11
CA GLY A 600 -26.13 -3.47 -39.35
C GLY A 600 -24.94 -3.26 -40.28
N LYS A 601 -25.22 -2.95 -41.55
CA LYS A 601 -24.39 -2.23 -42.54
C LYS A 601 -22.87 -2.52 -42.55
N SER A 602 -22.48 -3.41 -43.47
CA SER A 602 -21.14 -3.57 -44.07
C SER A 602 -19.95 -3.01 -43.27
N SER A 603 -19.50 -3.73 -42.25
CA SER A 603 -18.16 -3.51 -41.69
C SER A 603 -17.13 -3.93 -42.72
N VAL A 604 -16.26 -3.02 -43.14
CA VAL A 604 -15.08 -3.34 -43.95
C VAL A 604 -14.29 -4.43 -43.21
N SER A 605 -14.09 -5.59 -43.82
CA SER A 605 -13.28 -6.68 -43.25
C SER A 605 -11.81 -6.50 -43.67
N LYS A 606 -10.89 -6.51 -42.71
CA LYS A 606 -9.44 -6.50 -42.94
C LYS A 606 -8.90 -7.91 -42.73
N GLN A 607 -8.07 -8.40 -43.65
CA GLN A 607 -7.46 -9.72 -43.51
C GLN A 607 -6.23 -9.62 -42.59
N ALA A 608 -6.13 -10.50 -41.59
CA ALA A 608 -4.89 -10.72 -40.86
C ALA A 608 -3.98 -11.69 -41.64
N ARG A 609 -2.74 -11.29 -41.89
CA ARG A 609 -1.71 -12.14 -42.49
C ARG A 609 -0.77 -12.65 -41.41
N LYS A 610 -0.69 -13.97 -41.24
CA LYS A 610 0.32 -14.64 -40.40
C LYS A 610 1.71 -14.37 -41.00
N VAL A 611 2.57 -13.67 -40.27
CA VAL A 611 3.93 -13.31 -40.68
C VAL A 611 4.90 -14.42 -40.29
N SER A 612 4.81 -14.86 -39.04
CA SER A 612 5.64 -15.91 -38.48
C SER A 612 4.96 -16.50 -37.25
N ALA A 613 5.46 -17.64 -36.79
CA ALA A 613 5.10 -18.16 -35.49
C ALA A 613 6.23 -19.00 -34.92
N PHE A 614 6.20 -19.17 -33.61
CA PHE A 614 7.14 -20.00 -32.90
C PHE A 614 6.46 -20.65 -31.71
N GLU A 615 6.89 -21.88 -31.46
CA GLU A 615 6.47 -22.64 -30.29
C GLU A 615 7.31 -22.20 -29.10
N LEU A 616 6.60 -22.00 -27.99
CA LEU A 616 7.20 -21.93 -26.69
C LEU A 616 7.66 -23.33 -26.28
N PRO A 617 8.81 -23.47 -25.59
CA PRO A 617 9.25 -24.75 -25.05
C PRO A 617 8.13 -25.39 -24.23
N VAL A 618 7.96 -26.71 -24.37
CA VAL A 618 6.96 -27.48 -23.62
C VAL A 618 7.30 -27.41 -22.14
N ALA A 619 6.69 -26.46 -21.44
CA ALA A 619 6.55 -26.52 -20.00
C ALA A 619 5.06 -26.65 -19.71
N HIS A 620 4.73 -27.04 -18.49
CA HIS A 620 3.36 -27.38 -18.16
C HIS A 620 2.67 -26.09 -17.68
N GLY A 621 2.34 -25.24 -18.65
CA GLY A 621 1.49 -24.06 -18.50
C GLY A 621 2.23 -22.72 -18.44
N TRP A 622 2.24 -21.98 -19.54
CA TRP A 622 2.46 -20.52 -19.50
C TRP A 622 1.25 -19.82 -18.93
N PHE A 623 1.48 -18.75 -18.17
CA PHE A 623 0.41 -17.93 -17.60
C PHE A 623 0.57 -16.45 -17.93
N SER A 624 1.75 -16.00 -18.37
CA SER A 624 1.95 -14.60 -18.76
C SER A 624 2.98 -14.46 -19.87
N VAL A 625 2.68 -13.59 -20.83
CA VAL A 625 3.54 -13.25 -21.97
C VAL A 625 3.49 -11.74 -22.17
N THR A 626 4.66 -11.14 -22.32
CA THR A 626 4.81 -9.70 -22.55
C THR A 626 6.00 -9.47 -23.48
N ALA A 627 6.01 -8.34 -24.18
CA ALA A 627 7.01 -8.07 -25.19
C ALA A 627 7.53 -6.63 -25.11
N THR A 628 8.82 -6.50 -25.43
CA THR A 628 9.48 -5.25 -25.72
C THR A 628 9.71 -5.10 -27.22
N ARG A 629 10.25 -3.95 -27.65
CA ARG A 629 10.66 -3.72 -29.04
C ARG A 629 11.60 -4.79 -29.61
N ARG A 630 12.46 -5.39 -28.78
CA ARG A 630 13.53 -6.31 -29.21
C ARG A 630 13.41 -7.73 -28.66
N HIS A 631 12.64 -7.94 -27.60
CA HIS A 631 12.61 -9.21 -26.88
C HIS A 631 11.18 -9.58 -26.50
N LEU A 632 10.88 -10.87 -26.56
CA LEU A 632 9.72 -11.49 -25.95
C LEU A 632 10.12 -12.08 -24.59
N ILE A 633 9.26 -11.87 -23.58
CA ILE A 633 9.39 -12.47 -22.27
C ILE A 633 8.14 -13.30 -21.99
N ALA A 634 8.33 -14.55 -21.63
CA ALA A 634 7.25 -15.44 -21.25
C ALA A 634 7.53 -16.07 -19.88
N LEU A 635 6.49 -16.25 -19.07
CA LEU A 635 6.52 -16.90 -17.76
C LEU A 635 5.63 -18.15 -17.75
N GLY A 636 6.17 -19.26 -17.27
CA GLY A 636 5.40 -20.49 -17.13
C GLY A 636 5.81 -21.33 -15.93
N LEU A 637 5.11 -22.46 -15.76
CA LEU A 637 5.30 -23.46 -14.72
C LEU A 637 5.76 -24.81 -15.28
N THR A 638 6.48 -25.56 -14.46
CA THR A 638 6.89 -26.94 -14.77
C THR A 638 6.00 -27.96 -14.06
N ALA A 639 5.71 -29.10 -14.70
CA ALA A 639 4.78 -30.11 -14.17
C ALA A 639 5.24 -30.77 -12.88
N ASP A 640 6.55 -31.06 -12.83
CA ASP A 640 7.09 -31.98 -11.85
C ASP A 640 7.39 -31.29 -10.51
N SER A 641 7.44 -29.94 -10.49
CA SER A 641 7.90 -29.20 -9.30
C SER A 641 7.37 -27.77 -9.17
N GLU A 642 6.38 -27.36 -9.98
CA GLU A 642 5.75 -26.02 -9.94
C GLU A 642 6.70 -24.82 -10.01
N ARG A 643 7.94 -25.05 -10.45
CA ARG A 643 8.96 -24.02 -10.58
C ARG A 643 8.55 -23.01 -11.63
N VAL A 644 8.62 -21.71 -11.32
CA VAL A 644 8.52 -20.68 -12.36
C VAL A 644 9.79 -20.64 -13.16
N TYR A 645 9.60 -20.58 -14.46
CA TYR A 645 10.66 -20.30 -15.39
C TYR A 645 10.33 -19.07 -16.24
N VAL A 646 11.35 -18.25 -16.45
CA VAL A 646 11.32 -17.11 -17.37
C VAL A 646 12.03 -17.53 -18.64
N LEU A 647 11.36 -17.34 -19.78
CA LEU A 647 11.96 -17.40 -21.10
C LEU A 647 12.13 -15.99 -21.62
N LEU A 648 13.36 -15.65 -21.96
CA LEU A 648 13.71 -14.44 -22.70
C LEU A 648 14.16 -14.84 -24.11
N ARG A 649 13.56 -14.22 -25.12
CA ARG A 649 13.84 -14.51 -26.53
C ARG A 649 13.97 -13.23 -27.35
N SER A 650 14.99 -13.14 -28.19
CA SER A 650 15.16 -12.02 -29.13
C SER A 650 14.21 -12.13 -30.32
N TRP A 651 13.69 -10.98 -30.79
CA TRP A 651 12.96 -10.89 -32.05
C TRP A 651 13.90 -10.95 -33.27
N GLU A 652 15.15 -10.49 -33.13
CA GLU A 652 16.15 -10.39 -34.19
C GLU A 652 17.23 -11.45 -33.97
N GLY A 653 17.53 -12.30 -34.97
CA GLY A 653 18.67 -13.24 -34.90
C GLY A 653 18.34 -14.72 -34.71
N SER A 654 19.38 -15.57 -34.83
CA SER A 654 19.30 -17.02 -34.60
C SER A 654 18.65 -17.31 -33.24
N ARG A 655 17.73 -18.28 -33.16
CA ARG A 655 17.01 -18.71 -31.94
C ARG A 655 17.94 -18.80 -30.71
N GLN A 656 18.12 -17.69 -30.00
CA GLN A 656 18.81 -17.63 -28.73
C GLN A 656 17.72 -17.46 -27.66
N ASP A 657 17.51 -18.53 -26.92
CA ASP A 657 16.57 -18.58 -25.81
C ASP A 657 17.38 -18.66 -24.52
N THR A 658 17.26 -17.64 -23.67
CA THR A 658 17.88 -17.66 -22.33
C THR A 658 16.81 -17.98 -21.30
N LYS A 659 17.11 -18.89 -20.36
CA LYS A 659 16.16 -19.40 -19.38
C LYS A 659 16.69 -19.26 -17.95
N SER A 660 15.82 -18.87 -17.03
CA SER A 660 16.08 -18.91 -15.59
C SER A 660 14.94 -19.62 -14.88
N TRP A 661 15.26 -20.31 -13.79
CA TRP A 661 14.34 -21.14 -13.01
C TRP A 661 14.41 -20.72 -11.55
N TRP A 662 13.28 -20.53 -10.90
CA TRP A 662 13.22 -20.42 -9.44
C TRP A 662 12.57 -21.67 -8.87
N ASP A 663 13.20 -22.24 -7.86
CA ASP A 663 12.64 -23.36 -7.12
C ASP A 663 11.61 -22.79 -6.12
N PHE A 664 10.34 -22.77 -6.51
CA PHE A 664 9.22 -22.44 -5.62
C PHE A 664 7.96 -23.18 -6.01
N ASN A 665 7.13 -23.48 -5.00
CA ASN A 665 5.87 -24.19 -5.12
C ASN A 665 4.73 -23.15 -5.13
N LEU A 666 3.85 -23.18 -6.13
CA LEU A 666 2.75 -22.20 -6.29
C LEU A 666 1.42 -22.72 -5.73
N LYS A 667 1.34 -23.97 -5.25
CA LYS A 667 0.12 -24.56 -4.64
C LYS A 667 -0.46 -23.70 -3.53
N ASP A 668 0.38 -22.96 -2.81
CA ASP A 668 -0.04 -22.18 -1.63
C ASP A 668 -0.36 -20.71 -1.94
N SER A 669 -0.14 -20.23 -3.17
CA SER A 669 -0.38 -18.83 -3.56
C SER A 669 -1.47 -18.71 -4.64
N ILE A 670 -2.63 -18.17 -4.24
CA ILE A 670 -3.83 -17.97 -5.09
C ILE A 670 -3.65 -16.78 -6.09
N HIS A 671 -2.43 -16.36 -6.43
CA HIS A 671 -2.22 -14.95 -6.76
C HIS A 671 -1.46 -14.67 -8.06
N PRO A 672 -1.86 -13.62 -8.81
CA PRO A 672 -1.28 -13.30 -10.11
C PRO A 672 0.15 -12.76 -9.99
N ILE A 673 1.05 -13.28 -10.81
CA ILE A 673 2.42 -12.79 -10.93
C ILE A 673 2.41 -11.44 -11.66
N LEU A 674 2.93 -10.40 -11.01
CA LEU A 674 3.11 -9.08 -11.57
C LEU A 674 4.41 -9.02 -12.37
N ILE A 675 4.35 -8.43 -13.56
CA ILE A 675 5.51 -8.19 -14.41
C ILE A 675 5.59 -6.70 -14.73
N GLY A 676 6.73 -6.09 -14.45
CA GLY A 676 7.06 -4.74 -14.88
C GLY A 676 8.33 -4.77 -15.71
N ILE A 677 8.29 -4.25 -16.94
CA ILE A 677 9.47 -4.23 -17.82
C ILE A 677 9.86 -2.79 -18.10
N ASP A 678 11.15 -2.49 -17.91
CA ASP A 678 11.73 -1.25 -18.37
C ASP A 678 12.49 -1.46 -19.69
N GLU A 679 11.96 -0.94 -20.79
CA GLU A 679 12.68 -0.95 -22.08
C GLU A 679 13.93 -0.06 -22.07
N SER A 680 14.02 0.93 -21.17
CA SER A 680 15.13 1.89 -21.14
C SER A 680 16.34 1.43 -20.33
N ASP A 681 16.08 0.63 -19.29
CA ASP A 681 17.09 0.14 -18.35
C ASP A 681 17.35 -1.37 -18.51
N MET A 682 16.63 -2.01 -19.45
CA MET A 682 16.73 -3.43 -19.75
C MET A 682 16.58 -4.32 -18.51
N SER A 683 15.79 -3.86 -17.54
CA SER A 683 15.47 -4.57 -16.30
C SER A 683 14.05 -5.12 -16.37
N THR A 684 13.90 -6.40 -16.02
CA THR A 684 12.61 -7.09 -16.03
C THR A 684 12.26 -7.45 -14.59
N ILE A 685 11.37 -6.67 -13.99
CA ILE A 685 10.91 -6.92 -12.63
C ILE A 685 9.79 -7.97 -12.67
N VAL A 686 10.01 -9.08 -11.97
CA VAL A 686 9.01 -10.15 -11.83
C VAL A 686 8.74 -10.34 -10.35
N CYS A 687 7.49 -10.13 -9.94
CA CYS A 687 7.05 -10.20 -8.55
C CYS A 687 5.85 -11.13 -8.44
N VAL A 688 5.90 -12.12 -7.55
CA VAL A 688 4.77 -13.01 -7.24
C VAL A 688 3.94 -12.34 -6.13
N ARG A 689 2.61 -12.30 -6.25
CA ARG A 689 1.72 -11.81 -5.19
C ARG A 689 1.23 -12.94 -4.29
N PRO A 690 0.69 -12.60 -3.10
CA PRO A 690 1.10 -11.54 -2.22
C PRO A 690 2.41 -12.01 -1.57
N ASN A 691 3.31 -11.07 -1.38
CA ASN A 691 4.66 -11.37 -0.94
C ASN A 691 4.67 -11.75 0.55
N PRO A 692 5.18 -12.94 0.90
CA PRO A 692 6.51 -12.97 1.54
C PRO A 692 7.60 -13.67 0.70
N ILE A 693 7.26 -14.25 -0.45
CA ILE A 693 8.20 -14.95 -1.33
C ILE A 693 8.93 -13.96 -2.28
N LEU A 694 10.12 -13.52 -1.86
CA LEU A 694 11.03 -12.74 -2.69
C LEU A 694 11.75 -13.64 -3.71
N LEU A 695 11.46 -13.47 -5.01
CA LEU A 695 12.24 -14.14 -6.05
C LEU A 695 13.65 -13.54 -6.10
N THR A 696 14.67 -14.34 -5.76
CA THR A 696 16.08 -13.92 -5.83
C THR A 696 16.39 -13.36 -7.21
N GLN A 697 16.96 -12.15 -7.27
CA GLN A 697 17.37 -11.55 -8.54
C GLN A 697 18.44 -12.40 -9.23
N ARG A 698 18.24 -12.64 -10.52
CA ARG A 698 19.15 -13.39 -11.39
C ARG A 698 19.42 -12.58 -12.65
N GLU A 699 20.64 -12.65 -13.14
CA GLU A 699 21.03 -12.03 -14.41
C GLU A 699 20.84 -13.03 -15.56
N LEU A 700 20.18 -12.58 -16.62
CA LEU A 700 19.97 -13.29 -17.86
C LEU A 700 20.63 -12.51 -18.98
N SER A 701 21.62 -13.10 -19.64
CA SER A 701 22.24 -12.48 -20.81
C SER A 701 21.68 -13.11 -22.09
N ILE A 702 21.31 -12.26 -23.05
CA ILE A 702 20.92 -12.64 -24.41
C ILE A 702 21.65 -11.69 -25.36
N GLU A 703 22.33 -12.25 -26.36
CA GLU A 703 23.25 -11.50 -27.23
C GLU A 703 24.29 -10.68 -26.42
N SER A 704 24.28 -9.34 -26.55
CA SER A 704 25.12 -8.38 -25.83
C SER A 704 24.40 -7.65 -24.68
N HIS A 705 23.17 -8.04 -24.34
CA HIS A 705 22.35 -7.39 -23.33
C HIS A 705 22.20 -8.29 -22.09
N THR A 706 22.25 -7.69 -20.90
CA THR A 706 22.04 -8.38 -19.63
C THR A 706 20.79 -7.83 -18.96
N PHE A 707 19.91 -8.73 -18.55
CA PHE A 707 18.64 -8.46 -17.91
C PHE A 707 18.67 -8.95 -16.48
N THR A 708 18.30 -8.10 -15.53
CA THR A 708 18.03 -8.56 -14.16
C THR A 708 16.57 -9.00 -14.07
N VAL A 709 16.34 -10.23 -13.60
CA VAL A 709 15.00 -10.81 -13.40
C VAL A 709 14.83 -11.29 -11.96
N GLY A 710 13.72 -10.91 -11.33
CA GLY A 710 13.37 -11.30 -9.97
C GLY A 710 12.67 -10.17 -9.22
N THR A 711 12.44 -10.37 -7.92
CA THR A 711 11.81 -9.39 -7.03
C THR A 711 12.91 -8.55 -6.36
N PRO A 712 13.00 -7.25 -6.64
CA PRO A 712 13.98 -6.39 -6.00
C PRO A 712 13.74 -6.28 -4.50
N GLY A 713 14.78 -6.35 -3.68
CA GLY A 713 14.65 -6.30 -2.21
C GLY A 713 14.16 -4.96 -1.65
N TRP A 714 14.16 -3.89 -2.46
CA TRP A 714 13.61 -2.58 -2.12
C TRP A 714 12.10 -2.47 -2.40
N LEU A 715 11.51 -3.43 -3.11
CA LEU A 715 10.08 -3.41 -3.41
C LEU A 715 9.28 -3.75 -2.13
N PRO A 716 8.24 -2.96 -1.77
CA PRO A 716 7.43 -3.24 -0.58
C PRO A 716 6.78 -4.63 -0.62
N ASN A 717 6.47 -5.17 0.56
CA ASN A 717 5.62 -6.36 0.64
C ASN A 717 4.16 -6.00 0.33
N GLY A 718 3.37 -6.94 -0.19
CA GLY A 718 1.94 -6.69 -0.48
C GLY A 718 1.65 -5.80 -1.71
N VAL A 719 2.62 -5.63 -2.61
CA VAL A 719 2.41 -4.89 -3.87
C VAL A 719 1.31 -5.55 -4.69
N SER A 720 0.34 -4.75 -5.09
CA SER A 720 -0.91 -5.16 -5.71
C SER A 720 -1.07 -4.75 -7.17
N GLY A 721 -0.28 -3.76 -7.60
CA GLY A 721 -0.09 -3.40 -9.00
C GLY A 721 1.33 -2.91 -9.22
N LEU A 722 1.84 -3.11 -10.44
CA LEU A 722 3.20 -2.76 -10.83
C LEU A 722 3.19 -2.21 -12.26
N ALA A 723 3.91 -1.11 -12.50
CA ALA A 723 4.16 -0.58 -13.83
C ALA A 723 5.54 0.08 -13.90
N THR A 724 6.28 -0.16 -14.97
CA THR A 724 7.65 0.35 -15.13
C THR A 724 7.80 1.10 -16.44
N CYS A 725 8.48 2.24 -16.43
CA CYS A 725 8.81 3.02 -17.62
C CYS A 725 9.99 3.97 -17.35
N SER A 726 10.89 4.12 -18.32
CA SER A 726 11.90 5.20 -18.36
C SER A 726 12.81 5.29 -17.13
N GLY A 727 13.19 4.16 -16.52
CA GLY A 727 14.02 4.07 -15.33
C GLY A 727 13.24 4.23 -14.02
N MET A 728 11.91 4.18 -14.08
CA MET A 728 11.03 4.37 -12.92
C MET A 728 10.08 3.20 -12.77
N THR A 729 10.05 2.62 -11.58
CA THR A 729 9.12 1.54 -11.21
C THR A 729 8.07 2.07 -10.26
N TRP A 730 6.81 1.92 -10.63
CA TRP A 730 5.66 2.29 -9.81
C TRP A 730 5.03 1.04 -9.22
N ALA A 731 4.85 1.03 -7.91
CA ALA A 731 4.24 -0.04 -7.16
C ALA A 731 3.06 0.49 -6.34
N PHE A 732 1.93 -0.18 -6.43
CA PHE A 732 0.74 0.14 -5.64
C PHE A 732 0.57 -0.87 -4.51
N GLU A 733 0.33 -0.38 -3.29
CA GLU A 733 0.12 -1.19 -2.08
C GLU A 733 -1.33 -1.05 -1.62
N SER A 734 -2.13 -2.12 -1.75
CA SER A 734 -3.57 -2.08 -1.46
C SER A 734 -3.89 -1.87 0.03
N SER A 735 -3.07 -2.39 0.95
CA SER A 735 -3.28 -2.26 2.40
C SER A 735 -3.20 -0.81 2.89
N SER A 736 -2.28 -0.03 2.32
CA SER A 736 -2.07 1.39 2.65
C SER A 736 -2.72 2.35 1.65
N CYS A 737 -3.29 1.82 0.56
CA CYS A 737 -3.75 2.57 -0.61
C CYS A 737 -2.68 3.57 -1.12
N SER A 738 -1.42 3.14 -1.15
CA SER A 738 -0.29 4.00 -1.52
C SER A 738 0.31 3.60 -2.87
N LEU A 739 0.64 4.60 -3.66
CA LEU A 739 1.35 4.49 -4.92
C LEU A 739 2.76 5.06 -4.74
N LYS A 740 3.75 4.17 -4.83
CA LYS A 740 5.17 4.50 -4.65
C LYS A 740 5.92 4.38 -5.97
N GLY A 741 6.69 5.41 -6.30
CA GLY A 741 7.57 5.44 -7.47
C GLY A 741 9.03 5.34 -7.05
N PHE A 742 9.77 4.40 -7.63
CA PHE A 742 11.17 4.12 -7.36
C PHE A 742 12.01 4.44 -8.59
N ASN A 743 13.19 5.02 -8.40
CA ASN A 743 14.16 5.20 -9.48
C ASN A 743 14.94 3.90 -9.77
N ARG A 744 15.86 3.93 -10.75
CA ARG A 744 16.73 2.79 -11.13
C ARG A 744 17.52 2.17 -9.98
N GLN A 745 17.82 2.94 -8.94
CA GLN A 745 18.57 2.48 -7.76
C GLN A 745 17.66 1.90 -6.67
N GLY A 746 16.34 1.86 -6.90
CA GLY A 746 15.37 1.43 -5.90
C GLY A 746 15.08 2.48 -4.82
N LEU A 747 15.51 3.73 -5.02
CA LEU A 747 15.20 4.81 -4.08
C LEU A 747 13.80 5.36 -4.36
N PRO A 748 12.94 5.52 -3.33
CA PRO A 748 11.63 6.12 -3.51
C PRO A 748 11.77 7.59 -3.90
N VAL A 749 11.28 7.94 -5.09
CA VAL A 749 11.25 9.31 -5.64
C VAL A 749 9.84 9.91 -5.63
N ALA A 750 8.82 9.08 -5.44
CA ALA A 750 7.44 9.51 -5.31
C ALA A 750 6.69 8.63 -4.32
N ASP A 751 5.85 9.24 -3.50
CA ASP A 751 4.86 8.56 -2.67
C ASP A 751 3.56 9.36 -2.75
N ARG A 752 2.46 8.68 -3.07
CA ARG A 752 1.13 9.27 -3.28
C ARG A 752 0.09 8.36 -2.66
N GLN A 753 -0.69 8.89 -1.71
CA GLN A 753 -1.86 8.19 -1.21
C GLN A 753 -3.02 8.38 -2.19
N LEU A 754 -3.63 7.27 -2.61
CA LEU A 754 -4.84 7.28 -3.43
C LEU A 754 -6.07 7.13 -2.52
N LEU A 755 -7.25 7.44 -3.05
CA LEU A 755 -8.51 7.22 -2.35
C LEU A 755 -9.25 6.07 -3.02
N PHE A 756 -9.64 5.06 -2.24
CA PHE A 756 -10.59 4.08 -2.74
C PHE A 756 -11.96 4.76 -2.95
N PRO A 757 -12.65 4.44 -4.06
CA PRO A 757 -14.05 4.83 -4.20
C PRO A 757 -14.87 4.28 -3.00
N PRO A 758 -15.84 5.03 -2.44
CA PRO A 758 -16.56 4.67 -1.22
C PRO A 758 -17.24 3.29 -1.24
N ASP A 759 -17.58 2.79 -2.44
CA ASP A 759 -18.32 1.55 -2.65
C ASP A 759 -17.46 0.44 -3.30
N TRP A 760 -16.15 0.65 -3.44
CA TRP A 760 -15.27 -0.28 -4.14
C TRP A 760 -14.47 -1.14 -3.16
N ILE A 761 -14.63 -2.46 -3.28
CA ILE A 761 -13.90 -3.47 -2.51
C ILE A 761 -12.87 -4.10 -3.43
N HIS A 762 -11.59 -4.02 -3.06
CA HIS A 762 -10.54 -4.70 -3.80
C HIS A 762 -10.53 -6.19 -3.48
N GLU A 763 -10.80 -7.04 -4.48
CA GLU A 763 -10.55 -8.48 -4.38
C GLU A 763 -9.03 -8.73 -4.36
N GLU A 764 -8.51 -9.35 -3.29
CA GLU A 764 -7.06 -9.59 -3.12
C GLU A 764 -6.40 -10.42 -4.24
N THR A 765 -7.22 -11.17 -4.99
CA THR A 765 -6.80 -11.99 -6.14
C THR A 765 -6.70 -11.19 -7.44
N ARG A 766 -7.28 -9.99 -7.52
CA ARG A 766 -7.29 -9.16 -8.72
C ARG A 766 -6.08 -8.23 -8.76
N GLN A 767 -5.40 -8.16 -9.91
CA GLN A 767 -4.34 -7.18 -10.12
C GLN A 767 -4.93 -5.78 -10.31
N ILE A 768 -4.32 -4.78 -9.69
CA ILE A 768 -4.67 -3.37 -9.94
C ILE A 768 -4.17 -3.00 -11.36
N PRO A 769 -5.06 -2.56 -12.27
CA PRO A 769 -4.66 -2.17 -13.61
C PRO A 769 -3.81 -0.91 -13.54
N MET A 770 -2.58 -1.00 -14.03
CA MET A 770 -1.60 0.09 -14.02
C MET A 770 -0.85 0.15 -15.34
N HIS A 771 -0.56 1.36 -15.80
CA HIS A 771 0.30 1.59 -16.96
C HIS A 771 1.18 2.82 -16.75
N ALA A 772 2.49 2.68 -16.94
CA ALA A 772 3.44 3.77 -16.82
C ALA A 772 3.82 4.29 -18.21
N ARG A 773 3.84 5.62 -18.35
CA ARG A 773 4.19 6.33 -19.57
C ARG A 773 5.05 7.54 -19.24
N GLU A 774 6.28 7.54 -19.74
CA GLU A 774 7.26 8.61 -19.47
C GLU A 774 7.47 8.77 -17.96
N ASP A 775 7.25 9.95 -17.39
CA ASP A 775 7.35 10.22 -15.95
C ASP A 775 6.00 10.15 -15.20
N VAL A 776 4.97 9.63 -15.88
CA VAL A 776 3.59 9.52 -15.40
C VAL A 776 3.16 8.06 -15.31
N VAL A 777 2.35 7.73 -14.31
CA VAL A 777 1.67 6.46 -14.15
C VAL A 777 0.16 6.67 -14.09
N PHE A 778 -0.56 5.77 -14.73
CA PHE A 778 -2.02 5.67 -14.71
C PHE A 778 -2.42 4.46 -13.88
N VAL A 779 -3.36 4.64 -12.94
CA VAL A 779 -3.83 3.61 -12.01
C VAL A 779 -5.34 3.60 -12.00
N GLY A 780 -5.96 2.46 -12.30
CA GLY A 780 -7.41 2.29 -12.23
C GLY A 780 -7.84 1.70 -10.89
N LEU A 781 -8.67 2.42 -10.14
CA LEU A 781 -9.30 1.95 -8.90
C LEU A 781 -10.82 2.09 -9.02
N GLY A 782 -11.53 0.98 -9.17
CA GLY A 782 -12.96 1.01 -9.50
C GLY A 782 -13.19 1.76 -10.81
N SER A 783 -14.06 2.76 -10.79
CA SER A 783 -14.32 3.66 -11.93
C SER A 783 -13.44 4.92 -11.96
N MET A 784 -12.47 5.04 -11.05
CA MET A 784 -11.55 6.18 -10.96
C MET A 784 -10.21 5.88 -11.63
N LEU A 785 -9.82 6.70 -12.61
CA LEU A 785 -8.49 6.69 -13.20
C LEU A 785 -7.62 7.76 -12.57
N TYR A 786 -6.58 7.35 -11.85
CA TYR A 786 -5.59 8.24 -11.27
C TYR A 786 -4.41 8.42 -12.20
N GLN A 787 -3.99 9.66 -12.40
CA GLN A 787 -2.77 10.04 -13.10
C GLN A 787 -1.81 10.67 -12.08
N ALA A 788 -0.63 10.08 -11.91
CA ALA A 788 0.38 10.56 -10.99
C ALA A 788 1.76 10.57 -11.65
N GLY A 789 2.66 11.45 -11.21
CA GLY A 789 4.06 11.42 -11.63
C GLY A 789 4.97 11.91 -10.51
N ALA A 790 6.27 11.75 -10.67
CA ALA A 790 7.23 12.15 -9.64
C ALA A 790 7.15 13.66 -9.35
N ARG A 791 7.00 14.47 -10.41
CA ARG A 791 6.85 15.94 -10.37
C ARG A 791 5.45 16.42 -10.71
N HIS A 792 4.57 15.54 -11.17
CA HIS A 792 3.19 15.87 -11.54
C HIS A 792 2.27 15.85 -10.33
N GLN A 793 1.30 16.77 -10.32
CA GLN A 793 0.21 16.72 -9.35
C GLN A 793 -0.64 15.48 -9.59
N LEU A 794 -1.13 14.87 -8.49
CA LEU A 794 -2.09 13.78 -8.58
C LEU A 794 -3.39 14.32 -9.19
N ARG A 795 -3.81 13.71 -10.30
CA ARG A 795 -5.09 13.97 -10.95
C ARG A 795 -5.94 12.72 -10.88
N ALA A 796 -7.24 12.90 -10.80
CA ALA A 796 -8.20 11.81 -10.73
C ALA A 796 -9.34 12.11 -11.70
N LEU A 797 -9.66 11.13 -12.55
CA LEU A 797 -10.73 11.20 -13.53
C LEU A 797 -11.77 10.13 -13.22
N GLN A 798 -13.02 10.55 -13.08
CA GLN A 798 -14.15 9.65 -12.95
C GLN A 798 -14.59 9.17 -14.34
N LEU A 799 -14.55 7.85 -14.56
CA LEU A 799 -15.03 7.19 -15.77
C LEU A 799 -16.43 6.60 -15.56
N GLU A 800 -17.10 6.26 -16.67
CA GLU A 800 -18.49 5.76 -16.65
C GLU A 800 -18.64 4.40 -15.93
N HIS A 801 -17.60 3.55 -16.01
CA HIS A 801 -17.64 2.17 -15.57
C HIS A 801 -16.34 1.76 -14.85
N GLU A 802 -16.39 0.63 -14.16
CA GLU A 802 -15.23 0.05 -13.49
C GLU A 802 -14.15 -0.37 -14.50
N ILE A 803 -12.91 0.01 -14.20
CA ILE A 803 -11.74 -0.20 -15.03
C ILE A 803 -11.26 -1.64 -14.83
N ASP A 804 -11.34 -2.43 -15.90
CA ASP A 804 -10.88 -3.81 -15.91
C ASP A 804 -9.42 -3.95 -16.34
N ALA A 805 -8.99 -3.14 -17.31
CA ALA A 805 -7.62 -3.18 -17.83
C ALA A 805 -7.18 -1.81 -18.37
N LEU A 806 -5.86 -1.57 -18.34
CA LEU A 806 -5.20 -0.40 -18.91
C LEU A 806 -4.11 -0.84 -19.89
N ILE A 807 -4.08 -0.22 -21.07
CA ILE A 807 -2.98 -0.35 -22.02
C ILE A 807 -2.55 1.03 -22.49
N GLY A 808 -1.28 1.19 -22.83
CA GLY A 808 -0.78 2.44 -23.39
C GLY A 808 -0.06 2.26 -24.72
N SER A 809 0.09 3.37 -25.43
CA SER A 809 0.80 3.40 -26.71
C SER A 809 2.30 3.11 -26.55
N PRO A 810 3.00 2.60 -27.59
CA PRO A 810 4.44 2.33 -27.53
C PRO A 810 5.29 3.60 -27.32
N LEU A 811 6.45 3.47 -26.68
CA LEU A 811 7.40 4.59 -26.46
C LEU A 811 7.82 5.26 -27.77
N GLY A 812 8.00 6.58 -27.74
CA GLY A 812 8.31 7.38 -28.93
C GLY A 812 7.12 7.69 -29.84
N THR A 813 5.90 7.31 -29.45
CA THR A 813 4.65 7.75 -30.08
C THR A 813 3.88 8.71 -29.17
N LEU A 814 2.89 9.43 -29.72
CA LEU A 814 1.97 10.22 -28.88
C LEU A 814 1.36 9.35 -27.78
N ALA A 815 1.44 9.83 -26.54
CA ALA A 815 0.88 9.18 -25.36
C ALA A 815 -0.64 9.01 -25.54
N ARG A 816 -1.08 7.76 -25.45
CA ARG A 816 -2.49 7.34 -25.52
C ARG A 816 -2.67 6.22 -24.52
N ILE A 817 -3.75 6.26 -23.77
CA ILE A 817 -4.13 5.22 -22.83
C ILE A 817 -5.49 4.69 -23.25
N ALA A 818 -5.63 3.39 -23.45
CA ALA A 818 -6.94 2.77 -23.60
C ALA A 818 -7.32 2.11 -22.28
N VAL A 819 -8.54 2.38 -21.86
CA VAL A 819 -9.19 1.87 -20.66
C VAL A 819 -10.27 0.92 -21.11
N PHE A 820 -10.26 -0.30 -20.61
CA PHE A 820 -11.28 -1.30 -20.90
C PHE A 820 -12.15 -1.52 -19.68
N TYR A 821 -13.45 -1.70 -19.91
CA TYR A 821 -14.45 -2.03 -18.88
C TYR A 821 -14.98 -3.44 -19.16
N ASN A 822 -15.90 -3.94 -18.33
CA ASN A 822 -16.58 -5.21 -18.61
C ASN A 822 -17.36 -5.18 -19.95
N GLN A 823 -17.87 -4.00 -20.34
CA GLN A 823 -18.54 -3.73 -21.60
C GLN A 823 -18.07 -2.37 -22.16
N GLY A 824 -17.36 -2.40 -23.28
CA GLY A 824 -16.81 -1.22 -23.94
C GLY A 824 -15.49 -0.74 -23.32
N GLY A 825 -15.20 0.56 -23.49
CA GLY A 825 -13.96 1.16 -23.04
C GLY A 825 -13.85 2.63 -23.46
N ALA A 826 -12.68 3.22 -23.28
CA ALA A 826 -12.36 4.56 -23.74
C ALA A 826 -10.89 4.67 -24.14
N VAL A 827 -10.56 5.61 -25.04
CA VAL A 827 -9.19 6.01 -25.34
C VAL A 827 -8.99 7.45 -24.90
N LEU A 828 -7.94 7.68 -24.11
CA LEU A 828 -7.56 8.95 -23.55
C LEU A 828 -6.25 9.44 -24.18
N TRP A 829 -6.21 10.73 -24.47
CA TRP A 829 -4.99 11.45 -24.83
C TRP A 829 -4.62 12.38 -23.68
N PRO A 830 -3.63 12.02 -22.85
CA PRO A 830 -3.17 12.90 -21.77
C PRO A 830 -2.56 14.18 -22.37
N GLN A 831 -3.09 15.35 -21.99
CA GLN A 831 -2.55 16.66 -22.37
C GLN A 831 -2.42 17.58 -21.14
N ALA A 832 -1.59 18.62 -21.25
CA ALA A 832 -1.35 19.57 -20.15
C ALA A 832 -2.62 20.33 -19.71
N ASN A 833 -3.55 20.60 -20.65
CA ASN A 833 -4.70 21.52 -20.48
C ASN A 833 -6.09 20.82 -20.46
N GLY A 834 -6.14 19.50 -20.33
CA GLY A 834 -7.38 18.71 -20.31
C GLY A 834 -7.23 17.39 -21.06
N GLU A 835 -8.00 16.38 -20.68
CA GLU A 835 -7.95 15.06 -21.33
C GLU A 835 -9.03 14.98 -22.42
N GLN A 836 -8.62 14.62 -23.63
CA GLN A 836 -9.58 14.24 -24.67
C GLN A 836 -9.86 12.74 -24.52
N ILE A 837 -11.14 12.38 -24.47
CA ILE A 837 -11.63 11.02 -24.25
C ILE A 837 -12.56 10.66 -25.39
N GLU A 838 -12.32 9.52 -26.04
CA GLU A 838 -13.21 8.95 -27.05
C GLU A 838 -13.67 7.57 -26.57
N ALA A 839 -14.99 7.36 -26.53
CA ALA A 839 -15.57 6.10 -26.08
C ALA A 839 -15.40 5.00 -27.14
N LEU A 840 -15.03 3.80 -26.70
CA LEU A 840 -15.17 2.59 -27.49
C LEU A 840 -16.64 2.13 -27.48
N PRO A 841 -17.09 1.44 -28.53
CA PRO A 841 -18.44 0.88 -28.58
C PRO A 841 -18.77 -0.04 -27.40
N ARG A 842 -20.00 0.07 -26.87
CA ARG A 842 -20.48 -0.72 -25.71
C ARG A 842 -20.76 -2.20 -26.03
N ASP A 843 -20.78 -2.58 -27.31
CA ASP A 843 -20.98 -3.96 -27.76
C ASP A 843 -19.71 -4.82 -27.63
N LEU A 844 -18.60 -4.25 -27.17
CA LEU A 844 -17.38 -4.98 -26.86
C LEU A 844 -17.46 -5.59 -25.46
N GLU A 845 -17.82 -6.86 -25.34
CA GLU A 845 -17.83 -7.55 -24.03
C GLU A 845 -16.43 -8.09 -23.69
N HIS A 846 -15.95 -7.79 -22.48
CA HIS A 846 -14.61 -8.12 -21.97
C HIS A 846 -13.48 -7.83 -22.99
N PRO A 847 -13.34 -6.56 -23.44
CA PRO A 847 -12.35 -6.19 -24.42
C PRO A 847 -10.92 -6.32 -23.87
N SER A 848 -10.03 -6.75 -24.77
CA SER A 848 -8.58 -6.78 -24.58
C SER A 848 -7.93 -6.22 -25.83
N GLY A 849 -6.74 -5.62 -25.74
CA GLY A 849 -6.15 -5.01 -26.92
C GLY A 849 -4.71 -4.56 -26.77
N ILE A 850 -4.17 -3.99 -27.84
CA ILE A 850 -2.82 -3.43 -27.88
C ILE A 850 -2.73 -2.26 -28.86
N PHE A 851 -1.89 -1.28 -28.55
CA PHE A 851 -1.50 -0.25 -29.50
C PHE A 851 -0.31 -0.70 -30.35
N LEU A 852 -0.43 -0.53 -31.66
CA LEU A 852 0.66 -0.71 -32.62
C LEU A 852 1.51 0.57 -32.69
N LYS A 853 2.78 0.43 -33.13
CA LYS A 853 3.71 1.56 -33.25
C LYS A 853 3.29 2.53 -34.37
N ASP A 854 2.56 2.04 -35.38
CA ASP A 854 1.96 2.87 -36.43
C ASP A 854 0.74 3.70 -35.96
N GLY A 855 0.30 3.49 -34.71
CA GLY A 855 -0.78 4.21 -34.07
C GLY A 855 -2.17 3.60 -34.25
N ARG A 856 -2.29 2.39 -34.77
CA ARG A 856 -3.54 1.62 -34.71
C ARG A 856 -3.74 0.98 -33.34
N LEU A 857 -4.99 0.82 -32.93
CA LEU A 857 -5.41 0.08 -31.74
C LEU A 857 -6.12 -1.19 -32.20
N ILE A 858 -5.61 -2.35 -31.80
CA ILE A 858 -6.22 -3.65 -32.06
C ILE A 858 -6.99 -4.06 -30.81
N VAL A 859 -8.26 -4.41 -30.98
CA VAL A 859 -9.16 -4.81 -29.88
C VAL A 859 -9.80 -6.15 -30.21
N HIS A 860 -9.78 -7.07 -29.25
CA HIS A 860 -10.49 -8.33 -29.29
C HIS A 860 -11.59 -8.32 -28.22
N ALA A 861 -12.83 -8.63 -28.61
CA ALA A 861 -13.98 -8.74 -27.72
C ALA A 861 -14.99 -9.75 -28.27
N SER A 862 -15.61 -10.57 -27.42
CA SER A 862 -16.62 -11.58 -27.80
C SER A 862 -16.22 -12.52 -28.97
N GLY A 863 -14.93 -12.77 -29.19
CA GLY A 863 -14.43 -13.60 -30.30
C GLY A 863 -14.30 -12.85 -31.63
N GLU A 864 -14.57 -11.56 -31.66
CA GLU A 864 -14.33 -10.67 -32.79
C GLU A 864 -13.06 -9.85 -32.59
N TRP A 865 -12.38 -9.55 -33.68
CA TRP A 865 -11.22 -8.66 -33.70
C TRP A 865 -11.57 -7.37 -34.46
N ARG A 866 -11.19 -6.22 -33.92
CA ARG A 866 -11.45 -4.90 -34.51
C ARG A 866 -10.17 -4.08 -34.52
N VAL A 867 -10.04 -3.26 -35.57
CA VAL A 867 -8.94 -2.31 -35.70
C VAL A 867 -9.48 -0.89 -35.68
N TYR A 868 -8.87 -0.03 -34.88
CA TYR A 868 -9.19 1.38 -34.77
C TYR A 868 -7.97 2.23 -35.10
N GLN A 869 -8.19 3.35 -35.80
CA GLN A 869 -7.18 4.37 -36.01
C GLN A 869 -7.32 5.46 -34.94
N THR A 870 -6.18 5.91 -34.39
CA THR A 870 -6.15 6.89 -33.28
C THR A 870 -5.50 8.23 -33.65
N ARG A 871 -5.62 8.66 -34.92
CA ARG A 871 -5.02 9.90 -35.43
C ARG A 871 -5.85 11.12 -35.06
N GLN A 872 -5.20 12.28 -34.91
CA GLN A 872 -5.85 13.58 -34.62
C GLN A 872 -6.76 13.56 -33.38
N HIS A 873 -6.37 12.81 -32.35
CA HIS A 873 -7.15 12.64 -31.12
C HIS A 873 -8.56 12.06 -31.33
N LYS A 874 -8.79 11.35 -32.45
CA LYS A 874 -10.05 10.68 -32.74
C LYS A 874 -9.87 9.19 -32.84
N LEU A 875 -10.89 8.46 -32.39
CA LEU A 875 -11.00 7.03 -32.52
C LEU A 875 -11.88 6.68 -33.71
N VAL A 876 -11.31 6.10 -34.76
CA VAL A 876 -12.04 5.74 -35.98
C VAL A 876 -11.98 4.23 -36.18
N HIS A 877 -13.13 3.56 -36.21
CA HIS A 877 -13.22 2.13 -36.53
C HIS A 877 -12.84 1.93 -38.01
N MET A 878 -11.78 1.16 -38.25
CA MET A 878 -11.30 0.86 -39.61
C MET A 878 -11.92 -0.40 -40.19
N GLY A 879 -12.42 -1.30 -39.33
CA GLY A 879 -12.98 -2.57 -39.75
C GLY A 879 -12.80 -3.70 -38.75
N ASN A 880 -13.36 -4.86 -39.11
CA ASN A 880 -13.21 -6.10 -38.35
C ASN A 880 -12.08 -6.93 -38.96
N ILE A 881 -11.20 -7.47 -38.12
CA ILE A 881 -10.09 -8.31 -38.55
C ILE A 881 -10.59 -9.75 -38.67
N VAL A 882 -10.29 -10.38 -39.81
CA VAL A 882 -10.66 -11.77 -40.12
C VAL A 882 -9.39 -12.59 -40.34
N GLY A 883 -9.43 -13.89 -40.04
CA GLY A 883 -8.27 -14.79 -40.18
C GLY A 883 -7.51 -15.08 -38.88
N ILE A 884 -8.11 -14.71 -37.73
CA ILE A 884 -7.63 -15.07 -36.39
C ILE A 884 -8.77 -15.81 -35.69
N ASP A 885 -8.75 -17.14 -35.75
CA ASP A 885 -9.85 -17.99 -35.25
C ASP A 885 -9.69 -18.35 -33.76
N GLN A 886 -8.52 -18.11 -33.19
CA GLN A 886 -8.19 -18.51 -31.82
C GLN A 886 -8.43 -17.37 -30.82
N ARG A 887 -8.96 -17.72 -29.65
CA ARG A 887 -9.13 -16.77 -28.54
C ARG A 887 -7.75 -16.44 -27.94
N PRO A 888 -7.38 -15.16 -27.83
CA PRO A 888 -6.11 -14.77 -27.23
C PRO A 888 -6.14 -14.97 -25.71
N LEU A 889 -5.06 -15.55 -25.17
CA LEU A 889 -4.71 -15.48 -23.75
C LEU A 889 -3.92 -14.20 -23.46
N ALA A 890 -3.07 -13.77 -24.39
CA ALA A 890 -2.40 -12.46 -24.35
C ALA A 890 -2.21 -11.88 -25.75
N ILE A 891 -2.17 -10.54 -25.82
CA ILE A 891 -1.89 -9.78 -27.04
C ILE A 891 -0.72 -8.86 -26.74
N THR A 892 0.38 -9.00 -27.49
CA THR A 892 1.59 -8.20 -27.28
C THR A 892 2.02 -7.48 -28.56
N PRO A 893 2.84 -6.42 -28.46
CA PRO A 893 3.44 -5.80 -29.64
C PRO A 893 4.30 -6.79 -30.43
N GLY A 894 4.31 -6.65 -31.76
CA GLY A 894 5.20 -7.39 -32.66
C GLY A 894 6.52 -6.66 -32.93
N PRO A 895 7.43 -7.31 -33.67
CA PRO A 895 8.74 -6.73 -33.97
C PRO A 895 8.63 -5.49 -34.88
N ALA A 896 7.81 -5.57 -35.94
CA ALA A 896 7.56 -4.43 -36.83
C ALA A 896 6.48 -3.48 -36.31
N ALA A 897 6.33 -2.31 -36.95
CA ALA A 897 5.43 -1.25 -36.48
C ALA A 897 3.95 -1.55 -36.67
N ASP A 898 3.63 -2.40 -37.65
CA ASP A 898 2.30 -2.83 -38.09
C ASP A 898 1.94 -4.25 -37.59
N GLN A 899 2.80 -4.84 -36.76
CA GLN A 899 2.67 -6.23 -36.31
C GLN A 899 2.28 -6.31 -34.83
N PHE A 900 1.49 -7.34 -34.50
CA PHE A 900 1.19 -7.76 -33.13
C PHE A 900 1.34 -9.27 -33.02
N ALA A 901 1.66 -9.74 -31.82
CA ALA A 901 1.73 -11.14 -31.50
C ALA A 901 0.51 -11.55 -30.68
N VAL A 902 -0.04 -12.71 -31.02
CA VAL A 902 -1.16 -13.34 -30.32
C VAL A 902 -0.69 -14.65 -29.73
N TRP A 903 -0.89 -14.80 -28.43
CA TRP A 903 -0.74 -16.07 -27.74
C TRP A 903 -2.13 -16.64 -27.47
N SER A 904 -2.40 -17.87 -27.90
CA SER A 904 -3.70 -18.52 -27.83
C SER A 904 -3.67 -19.76 -26.95
N GLY A 905 -4.80 -20.05 -26.28
CA GLY A 905 -4.99 -21.25 -25.47
C GLY A 905 -5.71 -22.35 -26.25
N GLY A 906 -5.27 -23.61 -26.11
CA GLY A 906 -5.97 -24.79 -26.67
C GLY A 906 -5.24 -25.59 -27.76
N GLY A 907 -3.93 -25.38 -27.95
CA GLY A 907 -3.06 -26.13 -28.88
C GLY A 907 -1.62 -26.22 -28.34
N PRO A 908 -0.61 -26.62 -29.15
CA PRO A 908 0.79 -26.39 -28.76
C PRO A 908 0.96 -24.91 -28.41
N GLU A 909 1.75 -24.60 -27.39
CA GLU A 909 1.92 -23.25 -26.84
C GLU A 909 2.64 -22.35 -27.88
N GLU A 910 1.92 -21.94 -28.93
CA GLU A 910 2.43 -21.18 -30.08
C GLU A 910 2.12 -19.70 -29.93
N ILE A 911 3.10 -18.85 -30.20
CA ILE A 911 2.91 -17.41 -30.37
C ILE A 911 2.94 -17.11 -31.87
N VAL A 912 1.86 -16.50 -32.36
CA VAL A 912 1.68 -16.17 -33.77
C VAL A 912 1.76 -14.67 -33.99
N ILE A 913 2.61 -14.22 -34.92
CA ILE A 913 2.74 -12.82 -35.29
C ILE A 913 1.84 -12.55 -36.51
N TYR A 914 0.98 -11.55 -36.38
CA TYR A 914 0.08 -11.09 -37.42
C TYR A 914 0.42 -9.66 -37.83
N THR A 915 0.18 -9.35 -39.11
CA THR A 915 0.01 -7.98 -39.62
C THR A 915 -1.40 -7.85 -40.19
N VAL A 916 -1.97 -6.66 -40.13
CA VAL A 916 -3.31 -6.35 -40.66
C VAL A 916 -3.16 -5.34 -41.78
N ASP A 917 -3.78 -5.64 -42.92
CA ASP A 917 -3.77 -4.76 -44.09
C ASP A 917 -4.34 -3.38 -43.74
N ASN A 918 -3.73 -2.33 -44.31
CA ASN A 918 -4.14 -0.93 -44.09
C ASN A 918 -5.55 -0.64 -44.59
#